data_AF-A0A9D1MZ79-F1
#
_entry.id   AF-A0A9D1MZ79-F1
#
_cell.length_a   1.000
_cell.length_b   1.000
_cell.length_c   1.000
_cell.angle_alpha   90.00
_cell.angle_beta   90.00
_cell.angle_gamma   90.00
#
_symmetry.space_group_name_H-M   'P 1'
#
loop_
_entity.id
_entity.type
_entity.pdbx_description
1 polymer ?
#
loop_
_entity_poly.entity_id
_entity_poly.type
_entity_poly.pdbx_seq_one_letter_code
_entity_poly.pdbx_strand_id
1 'polypeptide(L)'
;MYFYADLHIHSKYSRATSKSCNLEELAIWAQKKGLSVISTGDFTHPAWFAEIQEKLVPDNNGAYRLKPEIEKQIGLKTPIRFILSVEISTIYKKGDKTRKVHHVVFAPDMEIAQNFRQKLGAIGNIKSDGRPILGLDSRDLLEITLESGDGTYIIPAHIWTPWFSVLGSKSGFDSIEECYADLSDHIFAVETGLSSDPEMNWRVSKLDKFRLVSNSDAHSPSKLAREATIFDTEPDYFSIMNALKTGSGYVGTVEFFPEEGKYHEDGHRKCNICFSPQETIKHNGICPVCEKPLTIGVLNRVNELADRPFDSTFKPTTAGKVVSLVPLPEMLSEIMQVGVQSKSVCAEYERLILKFGSELSILTQVPVEEISKDSPMLAEGISRLRVNKVIRHPGYDGEYGVIRLFEEDEILKKNSVNLKLDIKIPETQKTQPAKENKYSVKTQEFVFEKTHSTSSSKESKPKKASLDEFQQAAVENPCNQLLIIAGPGSGKTTVLTRRISYLIKDKNISAKNCLAITFTRRASLEMRERLQKLLNAQSDEINIHTFHSMCLEILKENYEKVGLSQDFGVITPQEKSLYKQDEIPDNLIEFDDLINLTVKLFEDYPEINQVYKERFKYIFVDEYQDIDEKQYKLIKLLADNDANLCAIGDPNQAIYGFRGGDSKFFNNFSQDYPNVNIINLKNNYRCAKSIVEASNQLIKSDNIIARNLSSKERITIHTAPTDKAEAEFVVSAIENLIGGNSFFSMDSQRADGQMADFSFGDFAILYRTSAAKTYC
;
A
#
# COMPACT_ATOMS: atom_id res chain seq x y z
N MET A 1 13.65 8.27 34.19
CA MET A 1 14.18 8.97 33.00
C MET A 1 12.99 9.31 32.13
N TYR A 2 12.84 10.56 31.69
CA TYR A 2 11.70 10.98 30.88
C TYR A 2 11.86 10.54 29.42
N PHE A 3 10.89 9.82 28.85
CA PHE A 3 10.90 9.41 27.43
C PHE A 3 9.51 9.16 26.85
N TYR A 4 9.45 9.13 25.51
CA TYR A 4 8.28 8.76 24.73
C TYR A 4 8.43 7.34 24.19
N ALA A 5 7.34 6.56 24.23
CA ALA A 5 7.26 5.21 23.73
C ALA A 5 6.07 4.98 22.80
N ASP A 6 6.27 4.17 21.76
CA ASP A 6 5.23 3.76 20.82
C ASP A 6 5.16 2.23 20.77
N LEU A 7 4.23 1.65 21.53
CA LEU A 7 4.21 0.24 21.88
C LEU A 7 3.33 -0.63 20.97
N HIS A 8 2.71 -0.02 19.95
CA HIS A 8 1.88 -0.72 18.97
C HIS A 8 2.21 -0.21 17.55
N ILE A 9 2.96 -1.02 16.80
CA ILE A 9 3.33 -0.74 15.40
C ILE A 9 3.28 -2.03 14.58
N HIS A 10 3.35 -1.90 13.25
CA HIS A 10 3.40 -3.04 12.34
C HIS A 10 4.67 -3.11 11.50
N SER A 11 5.07 -4.33 11.20
CA SER A 11 6.17 -4.67 10.30
C SER A 11 5.72 -4.72 8.85
N LYS A 12 6.68 -4.78 7.93
CA LYS A 12 6.47 -5.01 6.49
C LYS A 12 5.72 -6.31 6.14
N TYR A 13 5.48 -7.20 7.12
CA TYR A 13 4.76 -8.46 6.95
C TYR A 13 3.26 -8.37 7.28
N SER A 14 2.81 -7.26 7.86
CA SER A 14 1.38 -6.97 8.03
C SER A 14 0.74 -6.46 6.74
N ARG A 15 -0.56 -6.76 6.57
CA ARG A 15 -1.36 -6.20 5.46
C ARG A 15 -1.42 -4.69 5.52
N ALA A 16 -1.45 -4.07 4.33
CA ALA A 16 -1.52 -2.62 4.15
C ALA A 16 -0.38 -1.82 4.82
N THR A 17 0.73 -2.47 5.16
CA THR A 17 1.91 -1.84 5.76
C THR A 17 3.00 -1.60 4.71
N SER A 18 3.73 -0.50 4.86
CA SER A 18 4.84 -0.14 3.98
C SER A 18 5.95 -1.21 4.01
N LYS A 19 6.56 -1.47 2.85
CA LYS A 19 7.77 -2.32 2.77
C LYS A 19 8.96 -1.73 3.54
N SER A 20 8.93 -0.42 3.81
CA SER A 20 9.93 0.26 4.63
C SER A 20 9.74 0.06 6.14
N CYS A 21 8.70 -0.65 6.61
CA CYS A 21 8.60 -1.06 8.01
C CYS A 21 9.55 -2.24 8.32
N ASN A 22 10.86 -1.99 8.19
CA ASN A 22 11.95 -2.84 8.67
C ASN A 22 12.60 -2.20 9.92
N LEU A 23 13.38 -2.96 10.69
CA LEU A 23 13.91 -2.51 11.98
C LEU A 23 14.78 -1.26 11.85
N GLU A 24 15.56 -1.18 10.79
CA GLU A 24 16.48 -0.08 10.51
C GLU A 24 15.74 1.24 10.25
N GLU A 25 14.80 1.23 9.32
CA GLU A 25 13.98 2.40 9.00
C GLU A 25 13.08 2.82 10.17
N LEU A 26 12.53 1.86 10.91
CA LEU A 26 11.77 2.13 12.13
C LEU A 26 12.64 2.85 13.17
N ALA A 27 13.90 2.44 13.36
CA ALA A 27 14.81 3.10 14.27
C ALA A 27 15.20 4.51 13.80
N ILE A 28 15.44 4.71 12.49
CA ILE A 28 15.72 6.04 11.91
C ILE A 28 14.55 6.99 12.19
N TRP A 29 13.33 6.54 11.92
CA TRP A 29 12.14 7.36 12.13
C TRP A 29 11.80 7.57 13.60
N ALA A 30 12.02 6.58 14.46
CA ALA A 30 11.90 6.74 15.91
C ALA A 30 12.82 7.87 16.42
N GLN A 31 14.07 7.94 15.96
CA GLN A 31 14.98 9.04 16.30
C GLN A 31 14.48 10.39 15.78
N LYS A 32 14.00 10.46 14.53
CA LYS A 32 13.43 11.69 13.96
C LYS A 32 12.20 12.16 14.73
N LYS A 33 11.34 11.24 15.14
CA LYS A 33 10.14 11.54 15.93
C LYS A 33 10.46 11.90 17.37
N GLY A 34 11.51 11.33 17.95
CA GLY A 34 11.92 11.54 19.35
C GLY A 34 11.44 10.45 20.30
N LEU A 35 11.17 9.25 19.75
CA LEU A 35 10.85 8.05 20.53
C LEU A 35 12.15 7.43 21.04
N SER A 36 12.16 7.02 22.31
CA SER A 36 13.30 6.28 22.89
C SER A 36 13.05 4.77 22.91
N VAL A 37 11.78 4.38 22.97
CA VAL A 37 11.34 2.99 22.99
C VAL A 37 10.25 2.83 21.94
N ILE A 38 10.35 1.80 21.09
CA ILE A 38 9.29 1.37 20.20
C ILE A 38 9.04 -0.11 20.39
N SER A 39 7.88 -0.60 19.95
CA SER A 39 7.69 -2.03 19.84
C SER A 39 8.33 -2.60 18.57
N THR A 40 8.55 -3.92 18.51
CA THR A 40 8.93 -4.59 17.26
C THR A 40 7.77 -4.71 16.28
N GLY A 41 6.54 -4.78 16.80
CA GLY A 41 5.37 -5.27 16.06
C GLY A 41 5.53 -6.72 15.62
N ASP A 42 4.40 -7.38 15.37
CA ASP A 42 4.29 -8.60 14.57
C ASP A 42 5.25 -9.77 14.92
N PHE A 43 5.78 -9.89 16.15
CA PHE A 43 6.83 -10.87 16.46
C PHE A 43 6.40 -12.32 16.22
N THR A 44 5.09 -12.59 16.05
CA THR A 44 4.60 -13.93 15.76
C THR A 44 4.96 -14.41 14.36
N HIS A 45 5.09 -13.49 13.39
CA HIS A 45 5.37 -13.82 12.00
C HIS A 45 6.77 -14.47 11.84
N PRO A 46 6.91 -15.67 11.23
CA PRO A 46 8.17 -16.41 11.23
C PRO A 46 9.36 -15.71 10.60
N ALA A 47 9.16 -15.06 9.44
CA ALA A 47 10.26 -14.35 8.79
C ALA A 47 10.65 -13.08 9.55
N TRP A 48 9.66 -12.43 10.20
CA TRP A 48 9.94 -11.23 10.99
C TRP A 48 10.68 -11.57 12.27
N PHE A 49 10.26 -12.63 12.95
CA PHE A 49 10.94 -13.13 14.15
C PHE A 49 12.39 -13.52 13.87
N ALA A 50 12.66 -14.15 12.71
CA ALA A 50 14.03 -14.44 12.29
C ALA A 50 14.87 -13.16 12.11
N GLU A 51 14.32 -12.12 11.48
CA GLU A 51 14.99 -10.82 11.35
C GLU A 51 15.22 -10.15 12.70
N ILE A 52 14.24 -10.22 13.62
CA ILE A 52 14.35 -9.74 14.99
C ILE A 52 15.53 -10.43 15.71
N GLN A 53 15.60 -11.77 15.65
CA GLN A 53 16.68 -12.55 16.26
C GLN A 53 18.05 -12.28 15.62
N GLU A 54 18.06 -12.03 14.30
CA GLU A 54 19.30 -11.75 13.57
C GLU A 54 19.84 -10.36 13.87
N LYS A 55 18.99 -9.34 13.97
CA LYS A 55 19.42 -7.93 13.99
C LYS A 55 19.38 -7.28 15.36
N LEU A 56 18.61 -7.81 16.31
CA LEU A 56 18.50 -7.24 17.65
C LEU A 56 19.40 -7.95 18.65
N VAL A 57 19.93 -7.18 19.61
CA VAL A 57 20.68 -7.66 20.77
C VAL A 57 20.05 -7.11 22.06
N PRO A 58 20.14 -7.84 23.19
CA PRO A 58 19.60 -7.35 24.46
C PRO A 58 20.23 -6.02 24.89
N ASP A 59 19.41 -5.08 25.38
CA ASP A 59 19.79 -3.78 25.93
C ASP A 59 18.90 -3.47 27.14
N ASN A 60 19.37 -3.84 28.33
CA ASN A 60 18.64 -3.78 29.61
C ASN A 60 17.52 -4.83 29.76
N ASN A 61 16.79 -4.75 30.87
CA ASN A 61 15.85 -5.75 31.36
C ASN A 61 14.64 -5.92 30.43
N GLY A 62 14.72 -6.83 29.46
CA GLY A 62 13.65 -7.14 28.49
C GLY A 62 13.50 -6.16 27.33
N ALA A 63 14.44 -5.24 27.16
CA ALA A 63 14.52 -4.37 25.98
C ALA A 63 15.66 -4.82 25.06
N TYR A 64 15.54 -4.46 23.78
CA TYR A 64 16.47 -4.83 22.72
C TYR A 64 16.92 -3.60 21.95
N ARG A 65 18.05 -3.67 21.26
CA ARG A 65 18.49 -2.64 20.31
C ARG A 65 19.05 -3.27 19.05
N LEU A 66 19.16 -2.50 17.99
CA LEU A 66 19.88 -2.93 16.79
C LEU A 66 21.34 -3.23 17.14
N LYS A 67 21.93 -4.22 16.47
CA LYS A 67 23.37 -4.50 16.60
C LYS A 67 24.19 -3.22 16.37
N PRO A 68 25.24 -2.95 17.18
CA PRO A 68 26.02 -1.73 17.06
C PRO A 68 26.59 -1.46 15.65
N GLU A 69 26.93 -2.50 14.89
CA GLU A 69 27.33 -2.34 13.49
C GLU A 69 26.23 -1.77 12.60
N ILE A 70 24.97 -2.20 12.79
CA ILE A 70 23.81 -1.73 12.01
C ILE A 70 23.50 -0.29 12.40
N GLU A 71 23.49 0.03 13.69
CA GLU A 71 23.25 1.39 14.19
C GLU A 71 24.25 2.40 13.60
N LYS A 72 25.53 2.00 13.51
CA LYS A 72 26.57 2.81 12.90
C LYS A 72 26.36 2.98 11.40
N GLN A 73 25.93 1.93 10.70
CA GLN A 73 25.67 1.97 9.25
C GLN A 73 24.54 2.94 8.90
N ILE A 74 23.49 3.00 9.72
CA ILE A 74 22.33 3.89 9.49
C ILE A 74 22.48 5.28 10.13
N GLY A 75 23.60 5.53 10.82
CA GLY A 75 23.90 6.84 11.40
C GLY A 75 23.02 7.22 12.59
N LEU A 76 22.57 6.25 13.40
CA LEU A 76 21.86 6.53 14.64
C LEU A 76 22.79 7.27 15.62
N LYS A 77 22.32 8.40 16.14
CA LYS A 77 23.00 9.22 17.16
C LYS A 77 22.77 8.66 18.56
N THR A 78 21.55 8.17 18.81
CA THR A 78 21.12 7.59 20.08
C THR A 78 20.50 6.21 19.85
N PRO A 79 20.83 5.20 20.66
CA PRO A 79 20.22 3.88 20.54
C PRO A 79 18.71 3.95 20.75
N ILE A 80 17.97 3.27 19.86
CA ILE A 80 16.52 3.09 19.97
C ILE A 80 16.26 1.72 20.54
N ARG A 81 15.44 1.66 21.59
CA ARG A 81 15.06 0.40 22.23
C ARG A 81 13.81 -0.18 21.62
N PHE A 82 13.77 -1.50 21.55
CA PHE A 82 12.69 -2.31 21.03
C PHE A 82 12.14 -3.19 22.14
N ILE A 83 10.81 -3.24 22.26
CA ILE A 83 10.08 -4.20 23.09
C ILE A 83 9.33 -5.17 22.18
N LEU A 84 9.34 -6.45 22.53
CA LEU A 84 8.60 -7.45 21.77
C LEU A 84 7.10 -7.26 21.98
N SER A 85 6.41 -6.82 20.92
CA SER A 85 4.94 -6.80 20.88
C SER A 85 4.38 -7.34 19.56
N VAL A 86 3.12 -7.78 19.61
CA VAL A 86 2.37 -8.27 18.45
C VAL A 86 0.89 -7.89 18.63
N GLU A 87 0.25 -7.41 17.57
CA GLU A 87 -1.21 -7.30 17.55
C GLU A 87 -1.82 -8.64 17.08
N ILE A 88 -2.82 -9.13 17.81
CA ILE A 88 -3.59 -10.33 17.47
C ILE A 88 -5.04 -9.94 17.21
N SER A 89 -5.59 -10.37 16.08
CA SER A 89 -6.99 -10.17 15.75
C SER A 89 -7.80 -11.44 16.09
N THR A 90 -8.80 -11.29 16.94
CA THR A 90 -9.70 -12.39 17.33
C THR A 90 -11.07 -12.19 16.68
N ILE A 91 -11.59 -13.24 16.04
CA ILE A 91 -12.92 -13.24 15.42
C ILE A 91 -13.67 -14.50 15.85
N TYR A 92 -14.70 -14.36 16.68
CA TYR A 92 -15.40 -15.50 17.27
C TYR A 92 -16.86 -15.15 17.59
N LYS A 93 -17.68 -16.17 17.87
CA LYS A 93 -19.06 -15.97 18.35
C LYS A 93 -19.10 -16.06 19.87
N LYS A 94 -19.71 -15.07 20.53
CA LYS A 94 -19.96 -15.08 21.98
C LYS A 94 -21.35 -14.50 22.23
N GLY A 95 -22.23 -15.32 22.79
CA GLY A 95 -23.68 -15.06 22.78
C GLY A 95 -24.22 -15.01 21.35
N ASP A 96 -25.14 -14.07 21.08
CA ASP A 96 -25.80 -13.92 19.77
C ASP A 96 -25.03 -13.03 18.78
N LYS A 97 -23.84 -12.55 19.15
CA LYS A 97 -23.05 -11.62 18.33
C LYS A 97 -21.71 -12.23 17.90
N THR A 98 -21.28 -11.90 16.67
CA THR A 98 -19.91 -12.11 16.22
C THR A 98 -19.03 -10.99 16.76
N ARG A 99 -18.05 -11.36 17.58
CA ARG A 99 -17.08 -10.47 18.19
C ARG A 99 -15.84 -10.39 17.31
N LYS A 100 -15.31 -9.18 17.15
CA LYS A 100 -14.06 -8.89 16.46
C LYS A 100 -13.29 -7.95 17.35
N VAL A 101 -12.12 -8.37 17.83
CA VAL A 101 -11.34 -7.62 18.82
C VAL A 101 -9.85 -7.77 18.53
N HIS A 102 -9.13 -6.66 18.57
CA HIS A 102 -7.68 -6.61 18.50
C HIS A 102 -7.05 -6.44 19.87
N HIS A 103 -5.88 -7.05 20.03
CA HIS A 103 -5.15 -7.14 21.28
C HIS A 103 -3.67 -6.95 21.04
N VAL A 104 -3.01 -6.11 21.84
CA VAL A 104 -1.55 -6.01 21.82
C VAL A 104 -1.00 -6.91 22.91
N VAL A 105 -0.21 -7.90 22.49
CA VAL A 105 0.47 -8.84 23.39
C VAL A 105 1.93 -8.44 23.51
N PHE A 106 2.45 -8.46 24.74
CA PHE A 106 3.81 -8.11 25.10
C PHE A 106 4.55 -9.30 25.68
N ALA A 107 5.78 -9.51 25.23
CA ALA A 107 6.66 -10.54 25.77
C ALA A 107 7.97 -9.93 26.30
N PRO A 108 8.47 -10.38 27.47
CA PRO A 108 9.69 -9.84 28.07
C PRO A 108 10.96 -10.27 27.35
N ASP A 109 10.96 -11.45 26.71
CA ASP A 109 12.13 -11.98 26.03
C ASP A 109 11.78 -12.90 24.83
N MET A 110 12.81 -13.23 24.06
CA MET A 110 12.69 -14.07 22.85
C MET A 110 12.25 -15.51 23.16
N GLU A 111 12.57 -16.05 24.33
CA GLU A 111 12.20 -17.43 24.70
C GLU A 111 10.70 -17.52 24.97
N ILE A 112 10.19 -16.59 25.78
CA ILE A 112 8.77 -16.48 26.08
C ILE A 112 7.99 -16.11 24.81
N ALA A 113 8.50 -15.18 23.99
CA ALA A 113 7.91 -14.88 22.68
C ALA A 113 7.85 -16.13 21.78
N GLN A 114 8.89 -16.97 21.79
CA GLN A 114 8.93 -18.22 21.04
C GLN A 114 7.92 -19.26 21.58
N ASN A 115 7.74 -19.35 22.90
CA ASN A 115 6.74 -20.20 23.53
C ASN A 115 5.32 -19.77 23.14
N PHE A 116 5.01 -18.47 23.24
CA PHE A 116 3.74 -17.90 22.80
C PHE A 116 3.45 -18.21 21.33
N ARG A 117 4.46 -18.06 20.45
CA ARG A 117 4.36 -18.43 19.02
C ARG A 117 4.03 -19.89 18.78
N GLN A 118 4.62 -20.80 19.55
CA GLN A 118 4.34 -22.24 19.42
C GLN A 118 2.91 -22.56 19.82
N LYS A 119 2.44 -22.03 20.96
CA LYS A 119 1.04 -22.20 21.41
C LYS A 119 0.06 -21.64 20.40
N LEU A 120 0.28 -20.41 19.93
CA LEU A 120 -0.62 -19.75 18.99
C LEU A 120 -0.63 -20.42 17.61
N GLY A 121 0.53 -20.87 17.14
CA GLY A 121 0.68 -21.59 15.88
C GLY A 121 0.02 -22.97 15.86
N ALA A 122 -0.27 -23.56 17.02
CA ALA A 122 -1.06 -24.79 17.14
C ALA A 122 -2.57 -24.55 16.92
N ILE A 123 -3.04 -23.31 17.12
CA ILE A 123 -4.45 -22.95 17.05
C ILE A 123 -4.82 -22.44 15.65
N GLY A 124 -3.96 -21.62 15.03
CA GLY A 124 -4.26 -21.02 13.74
C GLY A 124 -3.05 -20.52 12.97
N ASN A 125 -3.32 -19.85 11.86
CA ASN A 125 -2.28 -19.41 10.93
C ASN A 125 -1.63 -18.10 11.41
N ILE A 126 -0.39 -18.22 11.87
CA ILE A 126 0.47 -17.09 12.25
C ILE A 126 1.55 -16.75 11.20
N LYS A 127 1.48 -17.37 10.01
CA LYS A 127 2.56 -17.32 9.01
C LYS A 127 2.26 -16.42 7.80
N SER A 128 1.00 -16.06 7.58
CA SER A 128 0.58 -15.32 6.37
C SER A 128 0.50 -13.81 6.54
N ASP A 129 0.46 -13.34 7.78
CA ASP A 129 0.23 -11.94 8.13
C ASP A 129 1.01 -11.61 9.40
N GLY A 130 1.50 -10.37 9.50
CA GLY A 130 2.10 -9.84 10.72
C GLY A 130 1.11 -9.73 11.88
N ARG A 131 -0.17 -9.44 11.56
CA ARG A 131 -1.31 -9.55 12.48
C ARG A 131 -2.09 -10.84 12.20
N PRO A 132 -1.86 -11.92 12.95
CA PRO A 132 -2.64 -13.13 12.79
C PRO A 132 -4.11 -12.90 13.15
N ILE A 133 -5.01 -13.45 12.32
CA ILE A 133 -6.45 -13.46 12.56
C ILE A 133 -6.86 -14.86 12.99
N LEU A 134 -7.41 -14.98 14.20
CA LEU A 134 -7.67 -16.25 14.85
C LEU A 134 -9.15 -16.38 15.25
N GLY A 135 -9.69 -17.57 15.05
CA GLY A 135 -11.01 -17.98 15.52
C GLY A 135 -11.01 -18.33 17.00
N LEU A 136 -10.54 -17.43 17.86
CA LEU A 136 -10.24 -17.67 19.29
C LEU A 136 -10.94 -16.62 20.16
N ASP A 137 -11.49 -17.01 21.31
CA ASP A 137 -12.09 -16.06 22.28
C ASP A 137 -11.00 -15.16 22.89
N SER A 138 -11.33 -13.88 23.15
CA SER A 138 -10.41 -12.93 23.78
C SER A 138 -9.91 -13.40 25.15
N ARG A 139 -10.79 -14.07 25.93
CA ARG A 139 -10.44 -14.64 27.24
C ARG A 139 -9.41 -15.76 27.10
N ASP A 140 -9.58 -16.64 26.11
CA ASP A 140 -8.67 -17.76 25.85
C ASP A 140 -7.31 -17.26 25.32
N LEU A 141 -7.30 -16.20 24.51
CA LEU A 141 -6.06 -15.54 24.11
C LEU A 141 -5.28 -14.99 25.31
N LEU A 142 -5.98 -14.37 26.27
CA LEU A 142 -5.39 -13.88 27.51
C LEU A 142 -4.83 -15.04 28.35
N GLU A 143 -5.56 -16.15 28.48
CA GLU A 143 -5.07 -17.36 29.16
C GLU A 143 -3.79 -17.89 28.51
N ILE A 144 -3.79 -18.09 27.19
CA ILE A 144 -2.61 -18.55 26.44
C ILE A 144 -1.43 -17.60 26.64
N THR A 145 -1.69 -16.29 26.66
CA THR A 145 -0.66 -15.28 26.91
C THR A 145 -0.04 -15.50 28.28
N LEU A 146 -0.85 -15.51 29.34
CA LEU A 146 -0.39 -15.70 30.72
C LEU A 146 0.35 -17.02 30.93
N GLU A 147 -0.09 -18.10 30.30
CA GLU A 147 0.58 -19.39 30.39
C GLU A 147 1.89 -19.48 29.56
N SER A 148 2.19 -18.48 28.73
CA SER A 148 3.39 -18.49 27.87
C SER A 148 4.65 -18.11 28.64
N GLY A 149 4.52 -17.44 29.78
CA GLY A 149 5.63 -17.15 30.69
C GLY A 149 5.32 -16.03 31.66
N ASP A 150 6.10 -15.95 32.74
CA ASP A 150 5.96 -14.86 33.69
C ASP A 150 6.27 -13.51 33.03
N GLY A 151 5.47 -12.51 33.36
CA GLY A 151 5.66 -11.16 32.84
C GLY A 151 5.17 -10.96 31.41
N THR A 152 4.42 -11.89 30.79
CA THR A 152 3.65 -11.58 29.58
C THR A 152 2.37 -10.83 29.89
N TYR A 153 2.02 -9.88 29.05
CA TYR A 153 0.81 -9.07 29.24
C TYR A 153 0.04 -8.89 27.94
N ILE A 154 -1.25 -8.64 28.07
CA ILE A 154 -2.12 -8.25 26.96
C ILE A 154 -2.83 -6.96 27.35
N ILE A 155 -2.98 -6.06 26.39
CA ILE A 155 -3.88 -4.92 26.49
C ILE A 155 -4.84 -4.92 25.30
N PRO A 156 -6.11 -4.53 25.50
CA PRO A 156 -7.01 -4.20 24.40
C PRO A 156 -6.40 -3.13 23.49
N ALA A 157 -6.36 -3.37 22.18
CA ALA A 157 -5.95 -2.38 21.19
C ALA A 157 -7.11 -1.43 20.86
N HIS A 158 -6.80 -0.15 20.59
CA HIS A 158 -7.70 0.91 20.07
C HIS A 158 -9.19 0.70 20.39
N ILE A 159 -9.56 0.77 21.67
CA ILE A 159 -10.79 0.19 22.23
C ILE A 159 -12.11 0.75 21.69
N TRP A 160 -12.10 1.84 20.92
CA TRP A 160 -13.30 2.53 20.41
C TRP A 160 -13.53 2.43 18.91
N THR A 161 -12.58 1.89 18.13
CA THR A 161 -12.78 1.78 16.68
C THR A 161 -14.07 0.99 16.40
N PRO A 162 -14.99 1.43 15.51
CA PRO A 162 -16.34 0.85 15.42
C PRO A 162 -16.37 -0.68 15.25
N TRP A 163 -15.35 -1.22 14.59
CA TRP A 163 -15.08 -2.63 14.37
C TRP A 163 -13.73 -3.01 14.97
N PHE A 164 -13.55 -4.27 15.34
CA PHE A 164 -12.25 -4.82 15.80
C PHE A 164 -11.72 -4.26 17.12
N SER A 165 -12.57 -3.64 17.93
CA SER A 165 -12.22 -3.16 19.26
C SER A 165 -13.13 -3.72 20.34
N VAL A 166 -12.70 -3.58 21.60
CA VAL A 166 -13.47 -4.08 22.75
C VAL A 166 -14.75 -3.29 22.97
N LEU A 167 -14.79 -1.97 22.80
CA LEU A 167 -15.96 -1.13 23.09
C LEU A 167 -16.62 -0.54 21.83
N GLY A 168 -16.17 -0.97 20.64
CA GLY A 168 -16.70 -0.53 19.35
C GLY A 168 -18.20 -0.75 19.20
N SER A 169 -18.87 0.20 18.53
CA SER A 169 -20.34 0.24 18.41
C SER A 169 -20.96 -0.93 17.64
N LYS A 170 -20.18 -1.66 16.83
CA LYS A 170 -20.69 -2.74 15.97
C LYS A 170 -20.39 -4.12 16.53
N SER A 171 -19.11 -4.43 16.77
CA SER A 171 -18.66 -5.77 17.20
C SER A 171 -18.22 -5.84 18.67
N GLY A 172 -18.16 -4.72 19.37
CA GLY A 172 -17.65 -4.60 20.75
C GLY A 172 -18.66 -4.97 21.84
N PHE A 173 -18.14 -5.13 23.05
CA PHE A 173 -18.81 -5.32 24.33
C PHE A 173 -19.17 -3.97 24.99
N ASP A 174 -19.89 -4.02 26.10
CA ASP A 174 -20.24 -2.83 26.89
C ASP A 174 -19.30 -2.64 28.11
N SER A 175 -18.32 -3.53 28.26
CA SER A 175 -17.28 -3.49 29.31
C SER A 175 -16.06 -4.37 28.96
N ILE A 176 -14.91 -4.08 29.59
CA ILE A 176 -13.70 -4.92 29.46
C ILE A 176 -13.93 -6.28 30.13
N GLU A 177 -14.67 -6.30 31.23
CA GLU A 177 -15.03 -7.47 32.02
C GLU A 177 -15.82 -8.49 31.20
N GLU A 178 -16.76 -8.06 30.35
CA GLU A 178 -17.48 -8.98 29.46
C GLU A 178 -16.58 -9.65 28.41
N CYS A 179 -15.54 -8.95 27.96
CA CYS A 179 -14.61 -9.45 26.96
C CYS A 179 -13.72 -10.56 27.53
N TYR A 180 -13.09 -10.30 28.68
CA TYR A 180 -12.08 -11.18 29.29
C TYR A 180 -12.60 -12.04 30.45
N ALA A 181 -13.85 -11.86 30.86
CA ALA A 181 -14.54 -12.63 31.88
C ALA A 181 -13.73 -12.77 33.19
N ASP A 182 -13.50 -14.00 33.65
CA ASP A 182 -12.79 -14.34 34.89
C ASP A 182 -11.33 -13.84 34.93
N LEU A 183 -10.75 -13.52 33.78
CA LEU A 183 -9.37 -13.04 33.67
C LEU A 183 -9.27 -11.50 33.55
N SER A 184 -10.37 -10.76 33.64
CA SER A 184 -10.36 -9.30 33.44
C SER A 184 -9.44 -8.54 34.40
N ASP A 185 -9.18 -9.07 35.60
CA ASP A 185 -8.30 -8.45 36.59
C ASP A 185 -6.81 -8.46 36.18
N HIS A 186 -6.46 -9.22 35.14
CA HIS A 186 -5.12 -9.19 34.54
C HIS A 186 -4.92 -8.02 33.57
N ILE A 187 -5.99 -7.35 33.14
CA ILE A 187 -5.93 -6.15 32.31
C ILE A 187 -5.74 -4.92 33.21
N PHE A 188 -4.62 -4.23 33.08
CA PHE A 188 -4.31 -3.02 33.87
C PHE A 188 -4.23 -1.75 33.00
N ALA A 189 -4.16 -1.89 31.68
CA ALA A 189 -4.10 -0.80 30.74
C ALA A 189 -4.94 -1.11 29.49
N VAL A 190 -5.39 -0.07 28.81
CA VAL A 190 -6.17 -0.15 27.57
C VAL A 190 -5.69 0.92 26.60
N GLU A 191 -5.62 0.57 25.31
CA GLU A 191 -5.20 1.52 24.28
C GLU A 191 -6.39 2.32 23.77
N THR A 192 -6.29 3.66 23.80
CA THR A 192 -7.35 4.58 23.33
C THR A 192 -7.54 4.45 21.82
N GLY A 193 -6.43 4.57 21.08
CA GLY A 193 -6.37 4.61 19.63
C GLY A 193 -6.92 5.91 19.02
N LEU A 194 -6.65 6.10 17.73
CA LEU A 194 -6.86 7.33 16.94
C LEU A 194 -8.28 7.91 16.91
N SER A 195 -9.27 7.21 17.44
CA SER A 195 -10.68 7.61 17.41
C SER A 195 -11.18 8.18 18.74
N SER A 196 -10.35 8.16 19.78
CA SER A 196 -10.70 8.69 21.10
C SER A 196 -9.47 9.21 21.82
N ASP A 197 -9.65 10.17 22.72
CA ASP A 197 -8.61 10.64 23.61
C ASP A 197 -8.91 10.24 25.08
N PRO A 198 -7.98 10.44 26.01
CA PRO A 198 -8.20 10.18 27.43
C PRO A 198 -9.37 10.97 28.03
N GLU A 199 -9.64 12.19 27.57
CA GLU A 199 -10.71 13.03 28.11
C GLU A 199 -12.10 12.45 27.77
N MET A 200 -12.28 11.94 26.56
CA MET A 200 -13.45 11.15 26.15
C MET A 200 -13.61 9.91 27.04
N ASN A 201 -12.52 9.19 27.30
CA ASN A 201 -12.51 7.95 28.07
C ASN A 201 -12.83 8.16 29.56
N TRP A 202 -12.36 9.26 30.16
CA TRP A 202 -12.64 9.59 31.57
C TRP A 202 -14.11 9.86 31.85
N ARG A 203 -14.97 9.94 30.83
CA ARG A 203 -16.41 10.03 31.00
C ARG A 203 -17.09 8.70 31.32
N VAL A 204 -16.35 7.59 31.20
CA VAL A 204 -16.82 6.21 31.44
C VAL A 204 -16.15 5.68 32.72
N SER A 205 -16.85 5.70 33.85
CA SER A 205 -16.27 5.31 35.15
C SER A 205 -15.73 3.89 35.21
N LYS A 206 -16.30 2.98 34.41
CA LYS A 206 -15.78 1.60 34.28
C LYS A 206 -14.34 1.56 33.78
N LEU A 207 -13.86 2.61 33.12
CA LEU A 207 -12.48 2.71 32.62
C LEU A 207 -11.50 3.30 33.64
N ASP A 208 -11.98 3.87 34.76
CA ASP A 208 -11.14 4.57 35.75
C ASP A 208 -10.03 3.70 36.33
N LYS A 209 -10.25 2.38 36.41
CA LYS A 209 -9.27 1.45 36.98
C LYS A 209 -8.12 1.11 36.03
N PHE A 210 -8.26 1.39 34.74
CA PHE A 210 -7.23 1.10 33.74
C PHE A 210 -6.39 2.35 33.45
N ARG A 211 -5.10 2.16 33.17
CA ARG A 211 -4.31 3.23 32.55
C ARG A 211 -4.56 3.28 31.06
N LEU A 212 -4.80 4.48 30.57
CA LEU A 212 -4.96 4.74 29.15
C LEU A 212 -3.56 4.86 28.53
N VAL A 213 -3.32 4.11 27.46
CA VAL A 213 -2.10 4.23 26.66
C VAL A 213 -2.48 4.64 25.24
N SER A 214 -1.59 5.35 24.58
CA SER A 214 -1.80 5.83 23.21
C SER A 214 -0.59 5.46 22.39
N ASN A 215 -0.84 4.81 21.26
CA ASN A 215 0.19 4.24 20.40
C ASN A 215 -0.23 4.44 18.94
N SER A 216 0.74 4.51 18.05
CA SER A 216 0.46 4.97 16.70
C SER A 216 -0.29 3.96 15.85
N ASP A 217 -0.23 2.65 16.10
CA ASP A 217 -0.66 1.64 15.11
C ASP A 217 -0.02 1.93 13.72
N ALA A 218 1.30 2.18 13.73
CA ALA A 218 2.01 2.65 12.54
C ALA A 218 2.10 1.57 11.45
N HIS A 219 1.52 1.90 10.30
CA HIS A 219 1.63 1.13 9.05
C HIS A 219 2.69 1.71 8.07
N SER A 220 3.40 2.75 8.49
CA SER A 220 4.59 3.28 7.79
C SER A 220 5.51 3.96 8.80
N PRO A 221 6.84 3.94 8.61
CA PRO A 221 7.77 4.55 9.59
C PRO A 221 7.51 6.03 9.86
N SER A 222 7.06 6.78 8.85
CA SER A 222 6.72 8.21 8.98
C SER A 222 5.51 8.50 9.86
N LYS A 223 4.67 7.49 10.15
CA LYS A 223 3.47 7.59 11.00
C LYS A 223 3.72 7.22 12.47
N LEU A 224 4.95 6.82 12.82
CA LEU A 224 5.36 6.65 14.21
C LEU A 224 5.10 7.93 15.02
N ALA A 225 4.79 7.76 16.30
CA ALA A 225 4.55 8.85 17.25
C ALA A 225 3.38 9.80 16.90
N ARG A 226 2.48 9.44 15.98
CA ARG A 226 1.20 10.19 15.85
C ARG A 226 0.37 10.09 17.13
N GLU A 227 0.53 8.99 17.85
CA GLU A 227 0.21 8.83 19.26
C GLU A 227 1.41 8.16 19.94
N ALA A 228 1.63 8.48 21.20
CA ALA A 228 2.70 7.88 22.01
C ALA A 228 2.37 7.95 23.49
N THR A 229 3.00 7.09 24.29
CA THR A 229 2.86 7.09 25.75
C THR A 229 4.13 7.65 26.40
N ILE A 230 3.97 8.43 27.46
CA ILE A 230 5.03 9.17 28.14
C ILE A 230 5.34 8.50 29.48
N PHE A 231 6.62 8.25 29.72
CA PHE A 231 7.11 7.61 30.92
C PHE A 231 8.23 8.43 31.58
N ASP A 232 8.35 8.32 32.91
CA ASP A 232 9.50 8.76 33.69
C ASP A 232 10.00 7.60 34.57
N THR A 233 10.66 6.65 33.92
CA THR A 233 11.21 5.42 34.53
C THR A 233 12.42 4.95 33.73
N GLU A 234 12.95 3.76 33.96
CA GLU A 234 13.96 3.18 33.08
C GLU A 234 13.32 2.72 31.75
N PRO A 235 13.95 2.95 30.59
CA PRO A 235 13.39 2.61 29.28
C PRO A 235 13.51 1.12 28.95
N ASP A 236 13.05 0.27 29.86
CA ASP A 236 13.06 -1.19 29.75
C ASP A 236 11.65 -1.78 29.92
N TYR A 237 11.50 -3.05 29.53
CA TYR A 237 10.21 -3.74 29.51
C TYR A 237 9.52 -3.74 30.88
N PHE A 238 10.21 -4.19 31.91
CA PHE A 238 9.61 -4.40 33.23
C PHE A 238 9.27 -3.08 33.89
N SER A 239 10.11 -2.07 33.72
CA SER A 239 9.87 -0.71 34.21
C SER A 239 8.64 -0.08 33.56
N ILE A 240 8.46 -0.25 32.25
CA ILE A 240 7.27 0.22 31.51
C ILE A 240 6.01 -0.52 31.97
N MET A 241 6.05 -1.86 32.03
CA MET A 241 4.89 -2.64 32.47
C MET A 241 4.52 -2.36 33.93
N ASN A 242 5.51 -2.18 34.80
CA ASN A 242 5.28 -1.77 36.18
C ASN A 242 4.68 -0.36 36.28
N ALA A 243 5.13 0.58 35.45
CA ALA A 243 4.56 1.93 35.39
C ALA A 243 3.09 1.89 34.95
N LEU A 244 2.74 1.06 33.96
CA LEU A 244 1.35 0.86 33.55
C LEU A 244 0.52 0.14 34.62
N LYS A 245 1.08 -0.79 35.38
CA LYS A 245 0.33 -1.50 36.44
C LYS A 245 0.13 -0.66 37.69
N THR A 246 1.17 0.05 38.14
CA THR A 246 1.19 0.76 39.44
C THR A 246 0.99 2.26 39.32
N GLY A 247 1.42 2.86 38.22
CA GLY A 247 1.47 4.30 37.98
C GLY A 247 2.80 4.94 38.30
N SER A 248 3.68 4.25 39.02
CA SER A 248 4.99 4.77 39.34
C SER A 248 5.84 4.86 38.07
N GLY A 249 6.04 6.08 37.58
CA GLY A 249 6.75 6.35 36.34
C GLY A 249 5.88 6.45 35.09
N TYR A 250 4.55 6.37 35.21
CA TYR A 250 3.63 6.73 34.12
C TYR A 250 3.34 8.23 34.17
N VAL A 251 3.51 8.93 33.05
CA VAL A 251 3.35 10.40 32.99
C VAL A 251 2.08 10.81 32.26
N GLY A 252 1.76 10.15 31.14
CA GLY A 252 0.66 10.56 30.29
C GLY A 252 0.80 10.09 28.85
N THR A 253 0.09 10.76 27.95
CA THR A 253 0.00 10.39 26.54
C THR A 253 0.13 11.61 25.62
N VAL A 254 0.62 11.32 24.42
CA VAL A 254 0.59 12.20 23.25
C VAL A 254 -0.52 11.72 22.36
N GLU A 255 -1.46 12.60 22.06
CA GLU A 255 -2.68 12.28 21.32
C GLU A 255 -2.68 12.93 19.95
N PHE A 256 -3.26 12.21 19.01
CA PHE A 256 -3.82 12.78 17.80
C PHE A 256 -5.20 13.36 18.13
N PHE A 257 -5.66 14.37 17.37
CA PHE A 257 -7.01 14.91 17.59
C PHE A 257 -8.06 13.90 17.07
N PRO A 258 -8.91 13.32 17.95
CA PRO A 258 -9.87 12.30 17.52
C PRO A 258 -10.92 12.88 16.56
N GLU A 259 -11.12 14.19 16.54
CA GLU A 259 -12.00 14.89 15.61
C GLU A 259 -11.57 14.73 14.15
N GLU A 260 -10.30 14.47 13.86
CA GLU A 260 -9.88 14.16 12.48
C GLU A 260 -10.41 12.81 12.00
N GLY A 261 -10.83 11.93 12.92
CA GLY A 261 -11.39 10.62 12.60
C GLY A 261 -12.61 10.70 11.68
N LYS A 262 -12.69 9.79 10.70
CA LYS A 262 -13.80 9.72 9.70
C LYS A 262 -15.21 9.56 10.29
N TYR A 263 -15.27 9.07 11.52
CA TYR A 263 -16.50 8.70 12.21
C TYR A 263 -16.47 9.25 13.62
N HIS A 264 -15.95 10.47 13.82
CA HIS A 264 -15.89 11.06 15.15
C HIS A 264 -17.29 11.44 15.64
N GLU A 265 -17.96 12.33 14.91
CA GLU A 265 -19.33 12.78 15.15
C GLU A 265 -20.35 11.95 14.38
N ASP A 266 -21.61 12.07 14.81
CA ASP A 266 -22.74 11.52 14.07
C ASP A 266 -23.01 12.36 12.82
N GLY A 267 -23.42 11.74 11.72
CA GLY A 267 -23.78 12.56 10.58
C GLY A 267 -24.35 11.85 9.37
N HIS A 268 -24.66 12.67 8.37
CA HIS A 268 -25.16 12.25 7.07
C HIS A 268 -24.54 13.13 6.00
N ARG A 269 -23.45 12.63 5.43
CA ARG A 269 -22.56 13.31 4.47
C ARG A 269 -23.31 13.89 3.29
N LYS A 270 -24.26 13.13 2.72
CA LYS A 270 -25.06 13.57 1.56
C LYS A 270 -25.90 14.82 1.84
N CYS A 271 -26.23 15.07 3.10
CA CYS A 271 -26.98 16.25 3.52
C CYS A 271 -26.12 17.29 4.23
N ASN A 272 -24.81 17.07 4.32
CA ASN A 272 -23.86 17.91 5.05
C ASN A 272 -24.29 18.18 6.51
N ILE A 273 -24.85 17.15 7.16
CA ILE A 273 -25.26 17.20 8.57
C ILE A 273 -24.20 16.51 9.41
N CYS A 274 -23.64 17.24 10.36
CA CYS A 274 -22.75 16.76 11.41
C CYS A 274 -23.37 17.17 12.74
N PHE A 275 -23.67 16.20 13.60
CA PHE A 275 -24.35 16.41 14.87
C PHE A 275 -23.51 15.85 16.01
N SER A 276 -23.49 16.61 17.11
CA SER A 276 -23.08 16.08 18.41
C SER A 276 -24.03 14.97 18.87
N PRO A 277 -23.61 14.07 19.78
CA PRO A 277 -24.49 13.03 20.32
C PRO A 277 -25.79 13.59 20.91
N GLN A 278 -25.74 14.79 21.50
CA GLN A 278 -26.92 15.45 22.06
C GLN A 278 -27.90 15.92 20.99
N GLU A 279 -27.40 16.39 19.85
CA GLU A 279 -28.23 16.79 18.70
C GLU A 279 -28.84 15.56 18.02
N THR A 280 -28.07 14.48 17.87
CA THR A 280 -28.57 13.19 17.38
C THR A 280 -29.76 12.70 18.21
N ILE A 281 -29.66 12.75 19.55
CA ILE A 281 -30.76 12.38 20.45
C ILE A 281 -31.98 13.29 20.23
N LYS A 282 -31.79 14.61 20.12
CA LYS A 282 -32.89 15.57 19.87
C LYS A 282 -33.62 15.30 18.55
N HIS A 283 -32.90 14.77 17.56
CA HIS A 283 -33.43 14.42 16.24
C HIS A 283 -33.80 12.93 16.12
N ASN A 284 -33.86 12.18 17.22
CA ASN A 284 -34.17 10.74 17.25
C ASN A 284 -33.28 9.89 16.32
N GLY A 285 -32.02 10.30 16.10
CA GLY A 285 -31.08 9.62 15.20
C GLY A 285 -31.42 9.76 13.71
N ILE A 286 -32.30 10.70 13.33
CA ILE A 286 -32.78 10.89 11.96
C ILE A 286 -32.26 12.21 11.38
N CYS A 287 -31.80 12.17 10.13
CA CYS A 287 -31.39 13.35 9.39
C CYS A 287 -32.59 14.27 9.12
N PRO A 288 -32.55 15.56 9.52
CA PRO A 288 -33.67 16.48 9.31
C PRO A 288 -33.90 16.87 7.85
N VAL A 289 -32.94 16.58 6.97
CA VAL A 289 -33.00 16.96 5.53
C VAL A 289 -33.63 15.86 4.68
N CYS A 290 -33.30 14.59 4.97
CA CYS A 290 -33.71 13.46 4.12
C CYS A 290 -34.47 12.35 4.85
N GLU A 291 -34.70 12.51 6.16
CA GLU A 291 -35.43 11.58 7.03
C GLU A 291 -34.83 10.16 7.12
N LYS A 292 -33.58 9.99 6.68
CA LYS A 292 -32.83 8.73 6.83
C LYS A 292 -32.06 8.69 8.16
N PRO A 293 -31.75 7.49 8.70
CA PRO A 293 -30.90 7.36 9.87
C PRO A 293 -29.52 8.01 9.68
N LEU A 294 -29.00 8.62 10.73
CA LEU A 294 -27.63 9.14 10.78
C LEU A 294 -26.62 7.99 10.92
N THR A 295 -25.44 8.15 10.35
CA THR A 295 -24.29 7.28 10.64
C THR A 295 -23.76 7.66 12.02
N ILE A 296 -23.77 6.70 12.95
CA ILE A 296 -23.36 6.91 14.33
C ILE A 296 -21.84 6.90 14.46
N GLY A 297 -21.29 7.98 15.03
CA GLY A 297 -19.88 8.17 15.30
C GLY A 297 -19.40 7.53 16.59
N VAL A 298 -18.09 7.56 16.79
CA VAL A 298 -17.38 7.03 17.95
C VAL A 298 -17.73 7.84 19.20
N LEU A 299 -17.85 9.16 19.09
CA LEU A 299 -18.20 10.00 20.23
C LEU A 299 -19.58 9.65 20.79
N ASN A 300 -20.53 9.29 19.92
CA ASN A 300 -21.85 8.85 20.37
C ASN A 300 -21.79 7.48 21.08
N ARG A 301 -20.94 6.55 20.63
CA ARG A 301 -20.71 5.28 21.35
C ARG A 301 -20.06 5.50 22.72
N VAL A 302 -19.09 6.41 22.81
CA VAL A 302 -18.54 6.82 24.12
C VAL A 302 -19.64 7.41 24.99
N ASN A 303 -20.49 8.29 24.43
CA ASN A 303 -21.59 8.92 25.14
C ASN A 303 -22.66 7.92 25.62
N GLU A 304 -22.90 6.83 24.88
CA GLU A 304 -23.80 5.74 25.27
C GLU A 304 -23.31 5.00 26.52
N LEU A 305 -22.00 4.78 26.63
CA LEU A 305 -21.38 4.09 27.77
C LEU A 305 -20.98 5.04 28.90
N ALA A 306 -20.93 6.35 28.64
CA ALA A 306 -20.55 7.36 29.61
C ALA A 306 -21.62 7.53 30.68
N ASP A 307 -21.18 7.52 31.94
CA ASP A 307 -21.99 7.83 33.11
C ASP A 307 -21.70 9.23 33.67
N ARG A 308 -20.83 9.99 32.99
CA ARG A 308 -20.48 11.38 33.32
C ARG A 308 -20.84 12.34 32.19
N PRO A 309 -21.22 13.60 32.53
CA PRO A 309 -21.62 14.58 31.55
C PRO A 309 -20.43 15.03 30.69
N PHE A 310 -20.72 15.65 29.54
CA PHE A 310 -19.72 16.08 28.56
C PHE A 310 -18.77 17.17 29.10
N ASP A 311 -19.27 18.02 29.99
CA ASP A 311 -18.53 19.11 30.64
C ASP A 311 -17.80 18.66 31.92
N SER A 312 -17.75 17.36 32.19
CA SER A 312 -17.05 16.82 33.36
C SER A 312 -15.55 17.09 33.27
N THR A 313 -15.01 17.73 34.31
CA THR A 313 -13.57 17.93 34.49
C THR A 313 -12.93 16.84 35.34
N PHE A 314 -13.68 15.76 35.63
CA PHE A 314 -13.21 14.66 36.47
C PHE A 314 -12.02 13.93 35.81
N LYS A 315 -10.99 13.66 36.61
CA LYS A 315 -9.83 12.87 36.21
C LYS A 315 -9.65 11.72 37.21
N PRO A 316 -9.65 10.45 36.77
CA PRO A 316 -9.42 9.32 37.67
C PRO A 316 -8.00 9.34 38.25
N THR A 317 -7.76 8.58 39.31
CA THR A 317 -6.42 8.48 39.93
C THR A 317 -5.36 7.86 39.01
N THR A 318 -5.80 7.15 37.97
CA THR A 318 -4.98 6.57 36.91
C THR A 318 -4.65 7.57 35.79
N ALA A 319 -5.28 8.75 35.78
CA ALA A 319 -5.11 9.75 34.73
C ALA A 319 -3.68 10.28 34.66
N GLY A 320 -3.17 10.36 33.42
CA GLY A 320 -1.92 11.04 33.10
C GLY A 320 -2.14 12.41 32.48
N LYS A 321 -1.06 13.09 32.11
CA LYS A 321 -1.10 14.29 31.27
C LYS A 321 -1.53 13.92 29.86
N VAL A 322 -2.29 14.78 29.20
CA VAL A 322 -2.73 14.61 27.82
C VAL A 322 -2.13 15.74 27.01
N VAL A 323 -1.43 15.39 25.92
CA VAL A 323 -0.80 16.36 25.03
C VAL A 323 -1.27 16.09 23.60
N SER A 324 -2.24 16.86 23.11
CA SER A 324 -2.72 16.76 21.73
C SER A 324 -1.79 17.51 20.77
N LEU A 325 -1.32 16.84 19.72
CA LEU A 325 -0.38 17.40 18.75
C LEU A 325 -0.91 17.28 17.32
N VAL A 326 -0.52 18.25 16.47
CA VAL A 326 -0.60 18.12 15.01
C VAL A 326 0.80 17.75 14.49
N PRO A 327 0.94 16.69 13.67
CA PRO A 327 2.22 16.32 13.07
C PRO A 327 2.92 17.49 12.39
N LEU A 328 4.23 17.63 12.59
CA LEU A 328 4.99 18.75 12.04
C LEU A 328 4.86 18.89 10.50
N PRO A 329 4.87 17.80 9.70
CA PRO A 329 4.63 17.90 8.26
C PRO A 329 3.27 18.49 7.88
N GLU A 330 2.24 18.30 8.70
CA GLU A 330 0.89 18.84 8.46
C GLU A 330 0.85 20.34 8.75
N MET A 331 1.50 20.78 9.83
CA MET A 331 1.69 22.20 10.13
C MET A 331 2.48 22.92 9.01
N LEU A 332 3.55 22.30 8.52
CA LEU A 332 4.34 22.84 7.41
C LEU A 332 3.53 22.89 6.11
N SER A 333 2.75 21.85 5.84
CA SER A 333 1.84 21.79 4.69
C SER A 333 0.81 22.93 4.72
N GLU A 334 0.20 23.18 5.88
CA GLU A 334 -0.73 24.30 6.11
C GLU A 334 -0.04 25.65 5.88
N ILE A 335 1.13 25.88 6.48
CA ILE A 335 1.86 27.15 6.36
C ILE A 335 2.31 27.41 4.91
N MET A 336 2.79 26.37 4.22
CA MET A 336 3.35 26.49 2.87
C MET A 336 2.30 26.38 1.77
N GLN A 337 1.05 26.04 2.09
CA GLN A 337 -0.06 25.88 1.15
C GLN A 337 0.24 24.87 0.03
N VAL A 338 0.91 23.78 0.37
CA VAL A 338 1.25 22.66 -0.53
C VAL A 338 0.95 21.35 0.18
N GLY A 339 0.82 20.25 -0.56
CA GLY A 339 0.54 18.94 0.05
C GLY A 339 1.65 18.47 1.01
N VAL A 340 1.24 17.70 2.04
CA VAL A 340 2.11 17.14 3.10
C VAL A 340 3.28 16.32 2.54
N GLN A 341 3.09 15.66 1.39
CA GLN A 341 4.12 14.84 0.73
C GLN A 341 4.96 15.63 -0.29
N SER A 342 4.82 16.95 -0.36
CA SER A 342 5.58 17.76 -1.31
C SER A 342 7.07 17.78 -0.96
N LYS A 343 7.92 17.92 -1.99
CA LYS A 343 9.38 18.01 -1.82
C LYS A 343 9.78 19.15 -0.89
N SER A 344 9.03 20.25 -0.90
CA SER A 344 9.28 21.43 -0.09
C SER A 344 8.99 21.17 1.39
N VAL A 345 7.87 20.52 1.73
CA VAL A 345 7.57 20.11 3.11
C VAL A 345 8.60 19.10 3.62
N CYS A 346 8.96 18.10 2.82
CA CYS A 346 9.98 17.12 3.20
C CYS A 346 11.35 17.78 3.47
N ALA A 347 11.79 18.69 2.59
CA ALA A 347 13.07 19.38 2.76
C ALA A 347 13.08 20.27 4.02
N GLU A 348 11.98 20.98 4.28
CA GLU A 348 11.86 21.83 5.46
C GLU A 348 11.78 21.01 6.76
N TYR A 349 11.06 19.89 6.73
CA TYR A 349 11.02 18.93 7.84
C TYR A 349 12.43 18.45 8.21
N GLU A 350 13.20 17.94 7.23
CA GLU A 350 14.57 17.47 7.49
C GLU A 350 15.48 18.60 8.02
N ARG A 351 15.34 19.82 7.49
CA ARG A 351 16.09 21.01 7.95
C ARG A 351 15.82 21.30 9.43
N LEU A 352 14.56 21.29 9.84
CA LEU A 352 14.15 21.54 11.23
C LEU A 352 14.63 20.42 12.16
N ILE A 353 14.53 19.16 11.73
CA ILE A 353 15.01 18.02 12.51
C ILE A 353 16.53 18.08 12.72
N LEU A 354 17.30 18.42 11.69
CA LEU A 354 18.75 18.58 11.80
C LEU A 354 19.17 19.69 12.76
N LYS A 355 18.36 20.75 12.86
CA LYS A 355 18.67 21.95 13.67
C LYS A 355 18.19 21.83 15.11
N PHE A 356 16.95 21.43 15.32
CA PHE A 356 16.28 21.47 16.63
C PHE A 356 16.13 20.08 17.28
N GLY A 357 16.54 19.01 16.58
CA GLY A 357 16.47 17.64 17.08
C GLY A 357 15.22 16.93 16.60
N SER A 358 14.48 16.27 17.50
CA SER A 358 13.32 15.46 17.10
C SER A 358 12.03 16.25 16.96
N GLU A 359 11.07 15.72 16.20
CA GLU A 359 9.72 16.29 16.02
C GLU A 359 9.01 16.56 17.35
N LEU A 360 8.94 15.56 18.25
CA LEU A 360 8.28 15.74 19.56
C LEU A 360 8.97 16.84 20.39
N SER A 361 10.29 16.95 20.33
CA SER A 361 11.04 18.04 20.99
C SER A 361 10.65 19.40 20.43
N ILE A 362 10.59 19.55 19.10
CA ILE A 362 10.16 20.80 18.44
C ILE A 362 8.74 21.19 18.89
N LEU A 363 7.81 20.23 18.87
CA LEU A 363 6.42 20.49 19.19
C LEU A 363 6.18 20.77 20.68
N THR A 364 6.97 20.18 21.60
CA THR A 364 6.68 20.23 23.04
C THR A 364 7.71 20.95 23.91
N GLN A 365 9.00 20.92 23.57
CA GLN A 365 10.09 21.33 24.47
C GLN A 365 10.83 22.58 23.99
N VAL A 366 11.13 22.69 22.69
CA VAL A 366 11.93 23.80 22.15
C VAL A 366 11.22 25.15 22.39
N PRO A 367 11.90 26.18 22.92
CA PRO A 367 11.28 27.48 23.13
C PRO A 367 10.77 28.10 21.83
N VAL A 368 9.59 28.71 21.88
CA VAL A 368 8.94 29.30 20.70
C VAL A 368 9.79 30.44 20.12
N GLU A 369 10.52 31.16 20.97
CA GLU A 369 11.42 32.25 20.61
C GLU A 369 12.59 31.77 19.75
N GLU A 370 13.04 30.52 19.93
CA GLU A 370 14.10 29.94 19.11
C GLU A 370 13.58 29.52 17.74
N ILE A 371 12.40 28.91 17.70
CA ILE A 371 11.73 28.51 16.44
C ILE A 371 11.39 29.75 15.61
N SER A 372 10.97 30.84 16.27
CA SER A 372 10.57 32.10 15.62
C SER A 372 11.71 32.77 14.84
N LYS A 373 12.97 32.52 15.23
CA LYS A 373 14.14 33.03 14.48
C LYS A 373 14.26 32.43 13.08
N ASP A 374 13.77 31.21 12.88
CA ASP A 374 13.79 30.49 11.60
C ASP A 374 12.46 30.59 10.86
N SER A 375 11.36 30.35 11.57
CA SER A 375 10.02 30.33 10.99
C SER A 375 9.01 30.94 11.97
N PRO A 376 8.72 32.25 11.82
CA PRO A 376 7.76 32.95 12.67
C PRO A 376 6.34 32.35 12.64
N MET A 377 5.91 31.86 11.46
CA MET A 377 4.59 31.22 11.33
C MET A 377 4.55 29.87 12.02
N LEU A 378 5.62 29.06 11.91
CA LEU A 378 5.68 27.78 12.62
C LEU A 378 5.70 27.99 14.14
N ALA A 379 6.44 29.00 14.62
CA ALA A 379 6.47 29.36 16.02
C ALA A 379 5.09 29.76 16.55
N GLU A 380 4.35 30.58 15.80
CA GLU A 380 2.96 30.94 16.15
C GLU A 380 2.05 29.70 16.15
N GLY A 381 2.17 28.82 15.14
CA GLY A 381 1.39 27.58 15.09
C GLY A 381 1.65 26.66 16.28
N ILE A 382 2.92 26.49 16.67
CA ILE A 382 3.32 25.70 17.85
C ILE A 382 2.83 26.37 19.14
N SER A 383 2.92 27.69 19.24
CA SER A 383 2.39 28.44 20.39
C SER A 383 0.89 28.20 20.58
N ARG A 384 0.11 28.29 19.49
CA ARG A 384 -1.33 28.01 19.47
C ARG A 384 -1.63 26.56 19.86
N LEU A 385 -0.90 25.60 19.28
CA LEU A 385 -1.03 24.19 19.58
C LEU A 385 -0.78 23.88 21.07
N ARG A 386 0.29 24.44 21.67
CA ARG A 386 0.66 24.21 23.08
C ARG A 386 -0.37 24.73 24.09
N VAL A 387 -1.18 25.71 23.70
CA VAL A 387 -2.29 26.22 24.52
C VAL A 387 -3.66 25.68 24.06
N ASN A 388 -3.66 24.64 23.21
CA ASN A 388 -4.85 24.00 22.64
C ASN A 388 -5.80 24.95 21.91
N LYS A 389 -5.26 26.03 21.32
CA LYS A 389 -6.01 26.98 20.49
C LYS A 389 -5.97 26.53 19.04
N VAL A 390 -6.76 25.51 18.73
CA VAL A 390 -6.87 24.90 17.40
C VAL A 390 -8.29 25.02 16.86
N ILE A 391 -8.43 25.13 15.54
CA ILE A 391 -9.74 25.12 14.87
C ILE A 391 -10.07 23.67 14.53
N ARG A 392 -11.21 23.18 15.02
CA ARG A 392 -11.63 21.79 14.86
C ARG A 392 -12.86 21.70 13.97
N HIS A 393 -12.72 20.97 12.87
CA HIS A 393 -13.84 20.55 12.04
C HIS A 393 -13.95 19.04 12.12
N PRO A 394 -14.89 18.47 12.90
CA PRO A 394 -14.95 17.04 13.13
C PRO A 394 -15.34 16.27 11.86
N GLY A 395 -14.76 15.08 11.71
CA GLY A 395 -15.13 14.13 10.68
C GLY A 395 -16.39 13.36 11.03
N TYR A 396 -17.15 12.99 10.01
CA TYR A 396 -18.42 12.27 10.13
C TYR A 396 -18.74 11.50 8.84
N ASP A 397 -19.51 10.42 8.97
CA ASP A 397 -20.04 9.61 7.85
C ASP A 397 -19.00 9.30 6.74
N GLY A 398 -17.78 8.94 7.15
CA GLY A 398 -16.69 8.51 6.26
C GLY A 398 -15.77 9.63 5.75
N GLU A 399 -16.05 10.91 6.07
CA GLU A 399 -15.17 12.04 5.77
C GLU A 399 -14.27 12.36 6.95
N TYR A 400 -12.96 12.50 6.70
CA TYR A 400 -12.00 12.93 7.71
C TYR A 400 -12.31 14.37 8.16
N GLY A 401 -12.13 14.60 9.46
CA GLY A 401 -12.10 15.95 10.00
C GLY A 401 -10.85 16.70 9.59
N VAL A 402 -10.81 17.98 9.93
CA VAL A 402 -9.68 18.86 9.63
C VAL A 402 -9.36 19.67 10.89
N ILE A 403 -8.12 19.58 11.34
CA ILE A 403 -7.56 20.46 12.38
C ILE A 403 -6.71 21.51 11.68
N ARG A 404 -6.97 22.78 12.01
CA ARG A 404 -6.20 23.92 11.49
C ARG A 404 -5.64 24.75 12.62
N LEU A 405 -4.47 25.33 12.39
CA LEU A 405 -3.85 26.28 13.32
C LEU A 405 -4.09 27.72 12.91
N PHE A 406 -4.44 27.95 11.65
CA PHE A 406 -4.66 29.28 11.08
C PHE A 406 -5.99 29.37 10.33
N GLU A 407 -6.57 30.56 10.34
CA GLU A 407 -7.65 30.90 9.43
C GLU A 407 -7.09 31.17 8.01
N GLU A 408 -7.87 30.92 6.96
CA GLU A 408 -7.42 31.07 5.56
C GLU A 408 -6.88 32.49 5.27
N ASP A 409 -7.50 33.51 5.87
CA ASP A 409 -7.12 34.90 5.73
C ASP A 409 -5.80 35.27 6.44
N GLU A 410 -5.39 34.53 7.47
CA GLU A 410 -4.17 34.83 8.24
C GLU A 410 -2.90 34.48 7.46
N ILE A 411 -2.96 33.43 6.64
CA ILE A 411 -1.83 32.97 5.82
C ILE A 411 -1.69 33.87 4.58
N LEU A 412 -2.80 34.26 3.94
CA LEU A 412 -2.81 35.09 2.74
C LEU A 412 -2.39 36.54 2.98
N LYS A 413 -2.73 37.13 4.14
CA LYS A 413 -2.41 38.54 4.49
C LYS A 413 -0.93 38.83 4.74
N LYS A 414 -0.09 37.82 5.01
CA LYS A 414 1.36 38.01 5.24
C LYS A 414 2.23 37.73 4.02
N ASN A 415 1.79 36.86 3.11
CA ASN A 415 2.48 36.64 1.82
C ASN A 415 2.31 37.81 0.83
N SER A 416 1.37 38.72 1.10
CA SER A 416 1.03 39.85 0.23
C SER A 416 1.79 41.16 0.52
N VAL A 417 2.84 41.15 1.37
CA VAL A 417 3.66 42.36 1.63
C VAL A 417 4.76 42.60 0.57
N ASN A 418 4.97 41.69 -0.39
CA ASN A 418 5.89 41.94 -1.51
C ASN A 418 5.18 41.78 -2.85
N LEU A 419 4.40 42.79 -3.25
CA LEU A 419 4.24 43.30 -4.63
C LEU A 419 2.98 44.20 -4.66
N LYS A 420 3.15 45.49 -4.36
CA LYS A 420 2.22 46.52 -4.84
C LYS A 420 2.36 46.59 -6.36
N LEU A 421 1.52 45.84 -7.06
CA LEU A 421 1.18 46.11 -8.45
C LEU A 421 -0.33 46.36 -8.48
N ASP A 422 -0.70 47.64 -8.64
CA ASP A 422 -2.06 48.08 -8.91
C ASP A 422 -2.49 47.54 -10.28
N ILE A 423 -3.06 46.33 -10.30
CA ILE A 423 -3.75 45.78 -11.47
C ILE A 423 -5.19 45.50 -11.05
N LYS A 424 -6.12 46.30 -11.59
CA LYS A 424 -7.56 46.07 -11.47
C LYS A 424 -7.92 44.78 -12.23
N ILE A 425 -8.28 43.74 -11.50
CA ILE A 425 -8.88 42.52 -12.05
C ILE A 425 -10.35 42.85 -12.39
N PRO A 426 -10.83 42.58 -13.63
CA PRO A 426 -12.23 42.82 -13.97
C PRO A 426 -13.15 41.82 -13.28
N GLU A 427 -14.27 42.32 -12.72
CA GLU A 427 -15.34 41.48 -12.18
C GLU A 427 -15.92 40.58 -13.27
N THR A 428 -15.82 39.26 -13.06
CA THR A 428 -16.50 38.28 -13.90
C THR A 428 -17.97 38.21 -13.50
N GLN A 429 -18.82 38.60 -14.44
CA GLN A 429 -20.27 38.65 -14.32
C GLN A 429 -20.85 37.26 -14.01
N LYS A 430 -21.72 37.23 -13.00
CA LYS A 430 -22.62 36.11 -12.69
C LYS A 430 -23.42 35.74 -13.95
N THR A 431 -23.13 34.59 -14.54
CA THR A 431 -23.98 34.01 -15.58
C THR A 431 -25.13 33.26 -14.92
N GLN A 432 -26.35 33.63 -15.32
CA GLN A 432 -27.61 33.05 -14.87
C GLN A 432 -27.73 31.56 -15.29
N PRO A 433 -28.43 30.72 -14.51
CA PRO A 433 -28.67 29.33 -14.87
C PRO A 433 -29.59 29.25 -16.10
N ALA A 434 -29.15 28.50 -17.11
CA ALA A 434 -29.94 28.20 -18.29
C ALA A 434 -31.05 27.19 -17.96
N LYS A 435 -32.20 27.42 -18.61
CA LYS A 435 -33.52 26.81 -18.40
C LYS A 435 -33.55 25.28 -18.37
N GLU A 436 -34.37 24.78 -17.44
CA GLU A 436 -34.83 23.41 -17.28
C GLU A 436 -35.37 22.81 -18.59
N ASN A 437 -34.82 21.66 -19.01
CA ASN A 437 -35.53 20.72 -19.86
C ASN A 437 -36.07 19.59 -18.98
N LYS A 438 -37.39 19.57 -18.82
CA LYS A 438 -38.13 18.47 -18.19
C LYS A 438 -37.99 17.20 -19.03
N TYR A 439 -37.09 16.31 -18.64
CA TYR A 439 -37.21 14.88 -18.97
C TYR A 439 -37.58 14.14 -17.69
N SER A 440 -38.83 13.66 -17.65
CA SER A 440 -39.35 12.77 -16.62
C SER A 440 -38.63 11.42 -16.71
N VAL A 441 -37.72 11.15 -15.78
CA VAL A 441 -37.18 9.80 -15.58
C VAL A 441 -38.13 9.05 -14.67
N LYS A 442 -38.83 8.06 -15.23
CA LYS A 442 -39.50 7.04 -14.42
C LYS A 442 -38.42 6.20 -13.76
N THR A 443 -38.34 6.25 -12.43
CA THR A 443 -37.59 5.31 -11.61
C THR A 443 -38.23 3.93 -11.78
N GLN A 444 -37.55 3.03 -12.50
CA GLN A 444 -37.79 1.60 -12.35
C GLN A 444 -36.76 1.06 -11.35
N GLU A 445 -37.26 0.59 -10.21
CA GLU A 445 -36.48 -0.22 -9.26
C GLU A 445 -36.04 -1.50 -9.98
N PHE A 446 -34.72 -1.74 -10.01
CA PHE A 446 -34.16 -2.98 -10.54
C PHE A 446 -33.98 -3.98 -9.40
N VAL A 447 -34.86 -4.98 -9.39
CA VAL A 447 -34.73 -6.19 -8.57
C VAL A 447 -33.80 -7.15 -9.31
N PHE A 448 -32.71 -7.58 -8.68
CA PHE A 448 -31.90 -8.69 -9.17
C PHE A 448 -32.69 -9.99 -8.98
N GLU A 449 -33.26 -10.54 -10.06
CA GLU A 449 -33.78 -11.91 -10.04
C GLU A 449 -32.61 -12.89 -9.97
N LYS A 450 -32.43 -13.51 -8.79
CA LYS A 450 -31.61 -14.71 -8.62
C LYS A 450 -32.30 -15.86 -9.35
N THR A 451 -31.77 -16.25 -10.50
CA THR A 451 -32.12 -17.53 -11.13
C THR A 451 -31.42 -18.65 -10.37
N HIS A 452 -32.14 -19.26 -9.43
CA HIS A 452 -31.76 -20.55 -8.86
C HIS A 452 -31.86 -21.63 -9.95
N SER A 453 -30.69 -22.06 -10.47
CA SER A 453 -30.61 -23.34 -11.20
C SER A 453 -30.14 -24.42 -10.21
N THR A 454 -31.12 -25.17 -9.71
CA THR A 454 -30.91 -26.49 -9.15
C THR A 454 -30.66 -27.47 -10.28
N SER A 455 -29.39 -27.72 -10.61
CA SER A 455 -29.02 -28.93 -11.33
C SER A 455 -27.68 -29.43 -10.85
N SER A 456 -27.75 -30.54 -10.11
CA SER A 456 -26.63 -31.41 -9.81
C SER A 456 -26.05 -31.99 -11.11
N SER A 457 -24.95 -31.42 -11.59
CA SER A 457 -24.02 -32.09 -12.49
C SER A 457 -22.61 -31.84 -11.96
N LYS A 458 -21.90 -32.93 -11.68
CA LYS A 458 -20.47 -32.93 -11.36
C LYS A 458 -19.71 -32.39 -12.57
N GLU A 459 -19.44 -31.08 -12.61
CA GLU A 459 -18.47 -30.53 -13.56
C GLU A 459 -17.07 -30.57 -12.94
N SER A 460 -16.23 -31.31 -13.64
CA SER A 460 -14.84 -31.56 -13.33
C SER A 460 -14.02 -30.26 -13.30
N LYS A 461 -13.15 -30.13 -12.28
CA LYS A 461 -12.01 -29.20 -12.24
C LYS A 461 -11.33 -29.11 -13.63
N PRO A 462 -10.91 -27.92 -14.10
CA PRO A 462 -10.28 -27.79 -15.40
C PRO A 462 -8.98 -28.60 -15.43
N LYS A 463 -8.91 -29.56 -16.37
CA LYS A 463 -7.73 -30.38 -16.68
C LYS A 463 -6.53 -29.49 -17.01
N LYS A 464 -5.33 -29.90 -16.60
CA LYS A 464 -4.03 -29.33 -17.02
C LYS A 464 -4.04 -28.98 -18.51
N ALA A 465 -3.77 -27.72 -18.85
CA ALA A 465 -3.89 -27.18 -20.21
C ALA A 465 -2.87 -27.82 -21.18
N SER A 466 -3.39 -28.64 -22.11
CA SER A 466 -2.74 -28.97 -23.37
C SER A 466 -2.76 -27.75 -24.30
N LEU A 467 -1.75 -27.60 -25.17
CA LEU A 467 -1.75 -26.57 -26.21
C LEU A 467 -2.86 -26.88 -27.23
N ASP A 468 -3.44 -25.83 -27.83
CA ASP A 468 -4.30 -26.01 -29.00
C ASP A 468 -3.51 -26.20 -30.29
N GLU A 469 -4.22 -26.50 -31.38
CA GLU A 469 -3.63 -26.73 -32.70
C GLU A 469 -2.79 -25.55 -33.24
N PHE A 470 -3.21 -24.29 -32.99
CA PHE A 470 -2.51 -23.09 -33.45
C PHE A 470 -1.25 -22.83 -32.61
N GLN A 471 -1.36 -23.00 -31.30
CA GLN A 471 -0.25 -22.90 -30.36
C GLN A 471 0.78 -24.01 -30.60
N GLN A 472 0.32 -25.25 -30.84
CA GLN A 472 1.20 -26.37 -31.16
C GLN A 472 1.92 -26.14 -32.49
N ALA A 473 1.20 -25.69 -33.53
CA ALA A 473 1.81 -25.33 -34.81
C ALA A 473 2.88 -24.23 -34.66
N ALA A 474 2.70 -23.28 -33.75
CA ALA A 474 3.72 -22.26 -33.45
C ALA A 474 4.92 -22.80 -32.65
N VAL A 475 4.67 -23.68 -31.68
CA VAL A 475 5.74 -24.29 -30.87
C VAL A 475 6.63 -25.21 -31.72
N GLU A 476 6.02 -26.07 -32.52
CA GLU A 476 6.72 -27.12 -33.26
C GLU A 476 7.22 -26.67 -34.65
N ASN A 477 6.96 -25.42 -35.03
CA ASN A 477 7.31 -24.90 -36.35
C ASN A 477 8.82 -25.04 -36.65
N PRO A 478 9.21 -25.71 -37.74
CA PRO A 478 10.61 -25.92 -38.09
C PRO A 478 11.27 -24.73 -38.80
N CYS A 479 10.51 -23.72 -39.22
CA CYS A 479 11.04 -22.56 -39.92
C CYS A 479 11.94 -21.70 -39.01
N ASN A 480 13.05 -21.23 -39.58
CA ASN A 480 14.00 -20.35 -38.89
C ASN A 480 13.36 -18.99 -38.59
N GLN A 481 12.59 -18.47 -39.54
CA GLN A 481 11.88 -17.19 -39.43
C GLN A 481 10.40 -17.44 -39.15
N LEU A 482 9.96 -17.01 -37.96
CA LEU A 482 8.60 -17.22 -37.50
C LEU A 482 8.04 -15.90 -36.95
N LEU A 483 6.92 -15.47 -37.51
CA LEU A 483 6.14 -14.35 -36.98
C LEU A 483 4.83 -14.88 -36.44
N ILE A 484 4.62 -14.73 -35.13
CA ILE A 484 3.42 -15.17 -34.45
C ILE A 484 2.54 -13.95 -34.16
N ILE A 485 1.43 -13.84 -34.87
CA ILE A 485 0.42 -12.81 -34.62
C ILE A 485 -0.57 -13.37 -33.61
N ALA A 486 -0.63 -12.76 -32.45
CA ALA A 486 -1.27 -13.34 -31.30
C ALA A 486 -1.98 -12.27 -30.48
N GLY A 487 -3.31 -12.24 -30.58
CA GLY A 487 -4.15 -11.27 -29.87
C GLY A 487 -4.06 -11.38 -28.34
N PRO A 488 -4.67 -10.44 -27.60
CA PRO A 488 -4.75 -10.50 -26.15
C PRO A 488 -5.26 -11.86 -25.67
N GLY A 489 -4.65 -12.41 -24.62
CA GLY A 489 -5.14 -13.65 -23.99
C GLY A 489 -4.98 -14.92 -24.82
N SER A 490 -4.25 -14.87 -25.95
CA SER A 490 -3.95 -16.03 -26.80
C SER A 490 -2.85 -16.96 -26.27
N GLY A 491 -2.17 -16.54 -25.20
CA GLY A 491 -1.08 -17.31 -24.59
C GLY A 491 0.29 -17.05 -25.18
N LYS A 492 0.59 -15.83 -25.68
CA LYS A 492 1.89 -15.43 -26.27
C LYS A 492 3.11 -15.97 -25.51
N THR A 493 3.22 -15.61 -24.23
CA THR A 493 4.32 -16.04 -23.35
C THR A 493 4.35 -17.56 -23.17
N THR A 494 3.21 -18.23 -23.14
CA THR A 494 3.14 -19.70 -23.07
C THR A 494 3.69 -20.34 -24.34
N VAL A 495 3.33 -19.81 -25.51
CA VAL A 495 3.84 -20.30 -26.80
C VAL A 495 5.35 -20.08 -26.90
N LEU A 496 5.85 -18.88 -26.57
CA LEU A 496 7.27 -18.57 -26.65
C LEU A 496 8.11 -19.45 -25.70
N THR A 497 7.69 -19.58 -24.44
CA THR A 497 8.40 -20.42 -23.45
C THR A 497 8.38 -21.90 -23.81
N ARG A 498 7.26 -22.42 -24.33
CA ARG A 498 7.19 -23.80 -24.79
C ARG A 498 7.99 -24.03 -26.07
N ARG A 499 8.06 -23.05 -26.98
CA ARG A 499 8.91 -23.13 -28.18
C ARG A 499 10.39 -23.20 -27.79
N ILE A 500 10.85 -22.33 -26.90
CA ILE A 500 12.22 -22.37 -26.37
C ILE A 500 12.50 -23.74 -25.73
N SER A 501 11.58 -24.21 -24.88
CA SER A 501 11.70 -25.53 -24.26
C SER A 501 11.75 -26.68 -25.27
N TYR A 502 10.93 -26.62 -26.33
CA TYR A 502 10.90 -27.64 -27.39
C TYR A 502 12.20 -27.65 -28.20
N LEU A 503 12.73 -26.48 -28.53
CA LEU A 503 14.00 -26.35 -29.22
C LEU A 503 15.17 -26.92 -28.39
N ILE A 504 15.18 -26.67 -27.08
CA ILE A 504 16.22 -27.17 -26.18
C ILE A 504 16.08 -28.69 -25.95
N LYS A 505 14.88 -29.17 -25.60
CA LYS A 505 14.67 -30.60 -25.24
C LYS A 505 14.56 -31.53 -26.43
N ASP A 506 13.73 -31.17 -27.40
CA ASP A 506 13.32 -32.06 -28.48
C ASP A 506 14.20 -31.88 -29.74
N LYS A 507 14.73 -30.66 -29.96
CA LYS A 507 15.72 -30.39 -31.02
C LYS A 507 17.16 -30.35 -30.54
N ASN A 508 17.39 -30.57 -29.25
CA ASN A 508 18.71 -30.68 -28.63
C ASN A 508 19.61 -29.45 -28.87
N ILE A 509 19.01 -28.26 -28.85
CA ILE A 509 19.71 -26.98 -29.00
C ILE A 509 20.31 -26.57 -27.64
N SER A 510 21.54 -26.04 -27.66
CA SER A 510 22.19 -25.49 -26.46
C SER A 510 21.43 -24.28 -25.92
N ALA A 511 21.11 -24.30 -24.63
CA ALA A 511 20.40 -23.20 -23.94
C ALA A 511 21.16 -21.87 -24.02
N LYS A 512 22.50 -21.89 -23.99
CA LYS A 512 23.37 -20.71 -24.14
C LYS A 512 23.21 -20.00 -25.48
N ASN A 513 22.73 -20.71 -26.50
CA ASN A 513 22.54 -20.17 -27.84
C ASN A 513 21.18 -19.48 -28.02
N CYS A 514 20.33 -19.50 -26.99
CA CYS A 514 19.01 -18.87 -27.01
C CYS A 514 19.07 -17.50 -26.36
N LEU A 515 18.51 -16.52 -27.05
CA LEU A 515 18.29 -15.16 -26.58
C LEU A 515 16.79 -14.84 -26.62
N ALA A 516 16.20 -14.55 -25.47
CA ALA A 516 14.83 -14.08 -25.37
C ALA A 516 14.80 -12.60 -24.93
N ILE A 517 14.23 -11.74 -25.77
CA ILE A 517 14.11 -10.31 -25.53
C ILE A 517 12.65 -10.00 -25.20
N THR A 518 12.45 -9.28 -24.11
CA THR A 518 11.13 -8.83 -23.62
C THR A 518 11.09 -7.32 -23.42
N PHE A 519 9.91 -6.71 -23.44
CA PHE A 519 9.80 -5.26 -23.28
C PHE A 519 9.98 -4.79 -21.82
N THR A 520 9.61 -5.61 -20.83
CA THR A 520 9.64 -5.23 -19.41
C THR A 520 10.42 -6.23 -18.55
N ARG A 521 11.03 -5.73 -17.46
CA ARG A 521 11.72 -6.58 -16.48
C ARG A 521 10.77 -7.59 -15.80
N ARG A 522 9.48 -7.26 -15.67
CA ARG A 522 8.49 -8.19 -15.14
C ARG A 522 8.27 -9.36 -16.10
N ALA A 523 8.17 -9.08 -17.40
CA ALA A 523 8.00 -10.12 -18.42
C ALA A 523 9.24 -11.03 -18.51
N SER A 524 10.46 -10.50 -18.41
CA SER A 524 11.67 -11.32 -18.38
C SER A 524 11.71 -12.25 -17.16
N LEU A 525 11.36 -11.75 -15.96
CA LEU A 525 11.29 -12.56 -14.74
C LEU A 525 10.22 -13.66 -14.83
N GLU A 526 9.03 -13.32 -15.31
CA GLU A 526 7.95 -14.29 -15.51
C GLU A 526 8.33 -15.38 -16.52
N MET A 527 8.99 -15.00 -17.63
CA MET A 527 9.50 -15.93 -18.62
C MET A 527 10.56 -16.87 -18.01
N ARG A 528 11.46 -16.34 -17.18
CA ARG A 528 12.49 -17.10 -16.48
C ARG A 528 11.88 -18.14 -15.54
N GLU A 529 10.91 -17.75 -14.71
CA GLU A 529 10.19 -18.68 -13.82
C GLU A 529 9.47 -19.79 -14.59
N ARG A 530 8.81 -19.45 -15.71
CA ARG A 530 8.12 -20.43 -16.55
C ARG A 530 9.09 -21.41 -17.19
N LEU A 531 10.21 -20.93 -17.73
CA LEU A 531 11.25 -21.78 -18.32
C LEU A 531 11.94 -22.63 -17.27
N GLN A 532 12.15 -22.12 -16.06
CA GLN A 532 12.71 -22.90 -14.94
C GLN A 532 11.83 -24.09 -14.59
N LYS A 533 10.50 -23.93 -14.59
CA LYS A 533 9.55 -25.04 -14.39
C LYS A 533 9.57 -26.06 -15.53
N LEU A 534 9.92 -25.65 -16.75
CA LEU A 534 9.96 -26.53 -17.92
C LEU A 534 11.31 -27.23 -18.08
N LEU A 535 12.44 -26.54 -17.81
CA LEU A 535 13.79 -26.95 -18.15
C LEU A 535 14.71 -27.19 -16.94
N ASN A 536 14.26 -26.89 -15.71
CA ASN A 536 15.04 -26.98 -14.48
C ASN A 536 16.40 -26.25 -14.63
N ALA A 537 17.51 -26.87 -14.25
CA ALA A 537 18.84 -26.26 -14.27
C ALA A 537 19.29 -25.73 -15.64
N GLN A 538 18.79 -26.28 -16.76
CA GLN A 538 19.14 -25.79 -18.10
C GLN A 538 18.56 -24.40 -18.40
N SER A 539 17.56 -23.93 -17.64
CA SER A 539 16.99 -22.59 -17.85
C SER A 539 17.94 -21.46 -17.46
N ASP A 540 18.88 -21.71 -16.55
CA ASP A 540 19.78 -20.67 -16.03
C ASP A 540 20.81 -20.22 -17.07
N GLU A 541 21.07 -21.05 -18.08
CA GLU A 541 21.97 -20.75 -19.18
C GLU A 541 21.32 -19.97 -20.32
N ILE A 542 19.99 -19.78 -20.30
CA ILE A 542 19.26 -19.03 -21.34
C ILE A 542 19.45 -17.52 -21.10
N ASN A 543 19.84 -16.79 -22.14
CA ASN A 543 19.94 -15.33 -22.08
C ASN A 543 18.53 -14.74 -22.18
N ILE A 544 18.00 -14.19 -21.08
CA ILE A 544 16.66 -13.59 -21.03
C ILE A 544 16.79 -12.14 -20.54
N HIS A 545 16.49 -11.19 -21.42
CA HIS A 545 16.79 -9.78 -21.20
C HIS A 545 15.63 -8.87 -21.63
N THR A 546 15.66 -7.62 -21.16
CA THR A 546 15.12 -6.49 -21.92
C THR A 546 16.19 -5.96 -22.88
N PHE A 547 15.80 -5.21 -23.92
CA PHE A 547 16.76 -4.56 -24.84
C PHE A 547 17.86 -3.81 -24.09
N HIS A 548 17.49 -2.96 -23.13
CA HIS A 548 18.44 -2.16 -22.35
C HIS A 548 19.37 -3.04 -21.49
N SER A 549 18.85 -4.09 -20.83
CA SER A 549 19.71 -4.96 -20.02
C SER A 549 20.68 -5.79 -20.87
N MET A 550 20.27 -6.18 -22.09
CA MET A 550 21.13 -6.86 -23.05
C MET A 550 22.24 -5.92 -23.54
N CYS A 551 21.88 -4.71 -23.96
CA CYS A 551 22.84 -3.69 -24.38
C CYS A 551 23.82 -3.33 -23.26
N LEU A 552 23.37 -3.23 -22.01
CA LEU A 552 24.24 -2.99 -20.87
C LEU A 552 25.28 -4.10 -20.69
N GLU A 553 24.88 -5.36 -20.81
CA GLU A 553 25.81 -6.50 -20.73
C GLU A 553 26.82 -6.47 -21.89
N ILE A 554 26.36 -6.24 -23.12
CA ILE A 554 27.21 -6.14 -24.31
C ILE A 554 28.24 -5.01 -24.17
N LEU A 555 27.81 -3.83 -23.71
CA LEU A 555 28.69 -2.67 -23.51
C LEU A 555 29.67 -2.90 -22.37
N LYS A 556 29.27 -3.60 -21.30
CA LYS A 556 30.19 -3.98 -20.22
C LYS A 556 31.25 -4.99 -20.66
N GLU A 557 30.91 -5.89 -21.58
CA GLU A 557 31.89 -6.82 -22.17
C GLU A 557 32.86 -6.11 -23.15
N ASN A 558 32.50 -4.91 -23.66
CA ASN A 558 33.22 -4.22 -24.74
C ASN A 558 33.50 -2.72 -24.47
N TYR A 559 33.57 -2.31 -23.20
CA TYR A 559 33.59 -0.90 -22.79
C TYR A 559 34.72 -0.09 -23.45
N GLU A 560 35.90 -0.68 -23.63
CA GLU A 560 37.07 -0.02 -24.24
C GLU A 560 36.81 0.39 -25.69
N LYS A 561 36.05 -0.40 -26.44
CA LYS A 561 35.80 -0.18 -27.88
C LYS A 561 34.81 0.95 -28.15
N VAL A 562 33.94 1.23 -27.18
CA VAL A 562 32.96 2.33 -27.21
C VAL A 562 33.46 3.57 -26.47
N GLY A 563 34.68 3.56 -25.94
CA GLY A 563 35.28 4.69 -25.24
C GLY A 563 34.68 4.95 -23.85
N LEU A 564 34.11 3.92 -23.21
CA LEU A 564 33.56 3.98 -21.86
C LEU A 564 34.59 3.49 -20.84
N SER A 565 34.43 3.91 -19.57
CA SER A 565 35.19 3.35 -18.46
C SER A 565 34.65 1.96 -18.07
N GLN A 566 35.47 1.12 -17.44
CA GLN A 566 35.04 -0.22 -17.00
C GLN A 566 33.89 -0.18 -16.00
N ASP A 567 33.79 0.91 -15.24
CA ASP A 567 32.83 1.15 -14.16
C ASP A 567 31.72 2.13 -14.55
N PHE A 568 31.44 2.30 -15.85
CA PHE A 568 30.43 3.25 -16.30
C PHE A 568 29.06 2.98 -15.67
N GLY A 569 28.38 4.05 -15.28
CA GLY A 569 27.02 4.03 -14.74
C GLY A 569 25.97 4.42 -15.78
N VAL A 570 24.72 4.04 -15.53
CA VAL A 570 23.57 4.51 -16.33
C VAL A 570 22.82 5.53 -15.50
N ILE A 571 22.74 6.77 -15.99
CA ILE A 571 22.07 7.87 -15.28
C ILE A 571 20.56 7.84 -15.57
N THR A 572 19.76 7.94 -14.51
CA THR A 572 18.31 8.09 -14.65
C THR A 572 17.92 9.53 -15.02
N PRO A 573 16.75 9.77 -15.63
CA PRO A 573 16.27 11.13 -15.87
C PRO A 573 16.16 11.97 -14.59
N GLN A 574 15.86 11.35 -13.44
CA GLN A 574 15.84 12.02 -12.15
C GLN A 574 17.23 12.45 -11.70
N GLU A 575 18.23 11.57 -11.80
CA GLU A 575 19.63 11.89 -11.47
C GLU A 575 20.20 12.93 -12.43
N LYS A 576 19.89 12.81 -13.73
CA LYS A 576 20.29 13.79 -14.75
C LYS A 576 19.80 15.19 -14.43
N SER A 577 18.60 15.34 -13.87
CA SER A 577 18.06 16.66 -13.49
C SER A 577 18.85 17.36 -12.36
N LEU A 578 19.75 16.63 -11.69
CA LEU A 578 20.65 17.17 -10.66
C LEU A 578 21.94 17.74 -11.26
N TYR A 579 22.25 17.47 -12.53
CA TYR A 579 23.42 17.96 -13.25
C TYR A 579 23.00 19.02 -14.29
N LYS A 580 23.86 20.01 -14.55
CA LYS A 580 23.71 20.87 -15.74
C LYS A 580 24.08 20.05 -16.98
N GLN A 581 23.49 20.37 -18.13
CA GLN A 581 23.63 19.59 -19.38
C GLN A 581 25.09 19.32 -19.79
N ASP A 582 26.04 20.19 -19.42
CA ASP A 582 27.46 20.08 -19.75
C ASP A 582 28.34 19.57 -18.59
N GLU A 583 27.74 19.11 -17.49
CA GLU A 583 28.43 18.65 -16.26
C GLU A 583 28.17 17.17 -15.94
N ILE A 584 27.63 16.38 -16.89
CA ILE A 584 27.47 14.94 -16.70
C ILE A 584 28.87 14.31 -16.64
N PRO A 585 29.24 13.62 -15.54
CA PRO A 585 30.51 12.91 -15.45
C PRO A 585 30.74 11.99 -16.65
N ASP A 586 31.97 11.96 -17.18
CA ASP A 586 32.34 11.18 -18.37
C ASP A 586 32.08 9.66 -18.22
N ASN A 587 31.93 9.17 -16.99
CA ASN A 587 31.64 7.77 -16.69
C ASN A 587 30.14 7.45 -16.59
N LEU A 588 29.23 8.39 -16.91
CA LEU A 588 27.79 8.16 -16.89
C LEU A 588 27.19 8.30 -18.29
N ILE A 589 26.39 7.31 -18.68
CA ILE A 589 25.65 7.33 -19.95
C ILE A 589 24.14 7.35 -19.73
N GLU A 590 23.39 7.88 -20.68
CA GLU A 590 21.93 7.91 -20.58
C GLU A 590 21.32 6.54 -20.88
N PHE A 591 20.09 6.34 -20.41
CA PHE A 591 19.37 5.09 -20.63
C PHE A 591 19.19 4.76 -22.12
N ASP A 592 18.87 5.76 -22.95
CA ASP A 592 18.69 5.58 -24.40
C ASP A 592 20.03 5.38 -25.14
N ASP A 593 21.16 5.77 -24.52
CA ASP A 593 22.49 5.59 -25.11
C ASP A 593 22.92 4.13 -25.11
N LEU A 594 22.36 3.30 -24.22
CA LEU A 594 22.63 1.86 -24.22
C LEU A 594 22.37 1.23 -25.59
N ILE A 595 21.24 1.57 -26.23
CA ILE A 595 20.90 1.05 -27.55
C ILE A 595 21.75 1.73 -28.62
N ASN A 596 21.92 3.06 -28.56
CA ASN A 596 22.70 3.81 -29.56
C ASN A 596 24.14 3.32 -29.65
N LEU A 597 24.81 3.20 -28.51
CA LEU A 597 26.21 2.78 -28.42
C LEU A 597 26.38 1.31 -28.82
N THR A 598 25.41 0.44 -28.50
CA THR A 598 25.46 -0.96 -28.93
C THR A 598 25.29 -1.11 -30.44
N VAL A 599 24.35 -0.37 -31.03
CA VAL A 599 24.18 -0.33 -32.50
C VAL A 599 25.47 0.18 -33.15
N LYS A 600 26.04 1.27 -32.64
CA LYS A 600 27.31 1.82 -33.13
C LYS A 600 28.46 0.81 -32.99
N LEU A 601 28.59 0.13 -31.85
CA LEU A 601 29.59 -0.91 -31.62
C LEU A 601 29.52 -2.01 -32.68
N PHE A 602 28.32 -2.48 -33.02
CA PHE A 602 28.14 -3.52 -34.02
C PHE A 602 28.36 -3.05 -35.46
N GLU A 603 28.14 -1.77 -35.75
CA GLU A 603 28.45 -1.17 -37.05
C GLU A 603 29.95 -0.89 -37.23
N ASP A 604 30.61 -0.35 -36.20
CA ASP A 604 32.02 0.01 -36.22
C ASP A 604 32.95 -1.21 -36.12
N TYR A 605 32.51 -2.28 -35.43
CA TYR A 605 33.29 -3.50 -35.19
C TYR A 605 32.50 -4.75 -35.60
N PRO A 606 32.44 -5.09 -36.91
CA PRO A 606 31.71 -6.26 -37.41
C PRO A 606 32.17 -7.59 -36.80
N GLU A 607 33.43 -7.69 -36.38
CA GLU A 607 33.97 -8.86 -35.69
C GLU A 607 33.31 -9.10 -34.33
N ILE A 608 32.96 -8.03 -33.61
CA ILE A 608 32.25 -8.12 -32.32
C ILE A 608 30.80 -8.54 -32.58
N ASN A 609 30.14 -7.95 -33.58
CA ASN A 609 28.80 -8.36 -33.97
C ASN A 609 28.74 -9.87 -34.31
N GLN A 610 29.74 -10.38 -35.05
CA GLN A 610 29.82 -11.79 -35.39
C GLN A 610 29.92 -12.71 -34.15
N VAL A 611 30.66 -12.33 -33.10
CA VAL A 611 30.71 -13.07 -31.84
C VAL A 611 29.33 -13.19 -31.21
N TYR A 612 28.55 -12.10 -31.18
CA TYR A 612 27.20 -12.13 -30.62
C TYR A 612 26.20 -12.88 -31.49
N LYS A 613 26.35 -12.85 -32.82
CA LYS A 613 25.56 -13.70 -33.73
C LYS A 613 25.82 -15.19 -33.48
N GLU A 614 27.07 -15.56 -33.25
CA GLU A 614 27.45 -16.94 -32.94
C GLU A 614 26.99 -17.37 -31.56
N ARG A 615 26.98 -16.44 -30.59
CA ARG A 615 26.42 -16.64 -29.23
C ARG A 615 24.89 -16.72 -29.27
N PHE A 616 24.19 -15.91 -30.05
CA PHE A 616 22.72 -15.82 -30.07
C PHE A 616 22.14 -16.41 -31.35
N LYS A 617 22.27 -17.72 -31.54
CA LYS A 617 21.80 -18.41 -32.76
C LYS A 617 20.28 -18.49 -32.89
N TYR A 618 19.55 -18.40 -31.77
CA TYR A 618 18.10 -18.46 -31.71
C TYR A 618 17.57 -17.27 -30.93
N ILE A 619 16.90 -16.35 -31.62
CA ILE A 619 16.43 -15.08 -31.08
C ILE A 619 14.91 -15.09 -31.00
N PHE A 620 14.39 -14.78 -29.82
CA PHE A 620 12.96 -14.71 -29.53
C PHE A 620 12.62 -13.30 -29.07
N VAL A 621 11.65 -12.65 -29.71
CA VAL A 621 11.26 -11.28 -29.36
C VAL A 621 9.78 -11.26 -29.00
N ASP A 622 9.48 -10.87 -27.76
CA ASP A 622 8.12 -10.68 -27.24
C ASP A 622 7.68 -9.22 -27.39
N GLU A 623 6.37 -9.00 -27.51
CA GLU A 623 5.74 -7.70 -27.75
C GLU A 623 6.38 -6.89 -28.89
N TYR A 624 6.59 -7.56 -30.03
CA TYR A 624 7.26 -6.99 -31.21
C TYR A 624 6.58 -5.71 -31.75
N GLN A 625 5.35 -5.39 -31.32
CA GLN A 625 4.58 -4.26 -31.85
C GLN A 625 5.00 -2.92 -31.25
N ASP A 626 5.69 -2.97 -30.11
CA ASP A 626 6.08 -1.81 -29.33
C ASP A 626 7.56 -1.45 -29.53
N ILE A 627 8.26 -2.12 -30.45
CA ILE A 627 9.65 -1.83 -30.75
C ILE A 627 9.77 -0.50 -31.51
N ASP A 628 10.81 0.26 -31.18
CA ASP A 628 11.20 1.47 -31.90
C ASP A 628 12.20 1.18 -33.03
N GLU A 629 12.53 2.21 -33.81
CA GLU A 629 13.45 2.10 -34.96
C GLU A 629 14.86 1.62 -34.59
N LYS A 630 15.36 2.02 -33.41
CA LYS A 630 16.71 1.67 -32.96
C LYS A 630 16.76 0.22 -32.47
N GLN A 631 15.73 -0.22 -31.75
CA GLN A 631 15.56 -1.61 -31.33
C GLN A 631 15.40 -2.52 -32.55
N TYR A 632 14.59 -2.11 -33.52
CA TYR A 632 14.44 -2.83 -34.77
C TYR A 632 15.77 -2.95 -35.55
N LYS A 633 16.54 -1.85 -35.63
CA LYS A 633 17.89 -1.88 -36.23
C LYS A 633 18.83 -2.84 -35.48
N LEU A 634 18.79 -2.86 -34.15
CA LEU A 634 19.57 -3.78 -33.34
C LEU A 634 19.20 -5.25 -33.60
N ILE A 635 17.91 -5.56 -33.73
CA ILE A 635 17.44 -6.91 -34.10
C ILE A 635 18.00 -7.29 -35.48
N LYS A 636 17.94 -6.40 -36.48
CA LYS A 636 18.47 -6.64 -37.83
C LYS A 636 19.98 -6.87 -37.83
N LEU A 637 20.73 -6.22 -36.93
CA LEU A 637 22.17 -6.43 -36.79
C LEU A 637 22.49 -7.81 -36.20
N LEU A 638 21.68 -8.31 -35.27
CA LEU A 638 21.83 -9.63 -34.64
C LEU A 638 21.25 -10.78 -35.48
N ALA A 639 20.17 -10.51 -36.23
CA ALA A 639 19.43 -11.49 -37.01
C ALA A 639 19.46 -11.12 -38.50
N ASP A 640 20.44 -11.65 -39.23
CA ASP A 640 20.49 -11.54 -40.69
C ASP A 640 19.46 -12.47 -41.37
N ASN A 641 19.46 -12.47 -42.71
CA ASN A 641 18.44 -13.11 -43.53
C ASN A 641 18.35 -14.64 -43.39
N ASP A 642 19.29 -15.29 -42.69
CA ASP A 642 19.28 -16.74 -42.43
C ASP A 642 19.15 -17.09 -40.95
N ALA A 643 19.04 -16.08 -40.07
CA ALA A 643 18.97 -16.25 -38.63
C ALA A 643 17.67 -16.94 -38.17
N ASN A 644 17.75 -17.65 -37.03
CA ASN A 644 16.57 -18.21 -36.37
C ASN A 644 15.90 -17.13 -35.51
N LEU A 645 14.99 -16.37 -36.12
CA LEU A 645 14.25 -15.29 -35.48
C LEU A 645 12.77 -15.64 -35.31
N CYS A 646 12.31 -15.62 -34.07
CA CYS A 646 10.91 -15.82 -33.70
C CYS A 646 10.36 -14.56 -33.02
N ALA A 647 9.54 -13.79 -33.73
CA ALA A 647 8.88 -12.62 -33.17
C ALA A 647 7.41 -12.94 -32.84
N ILE A 648 6.91 -12.46 -31.70
CA ILE A 648 5.51 -12.58 -31.31
C ILE A 648 4.95 -11.24 -30.87
N GLY A 649 3.68 -10.98 -31.22
CA GLY A 649 2.99 -9.78 -30.76
C GLY A 649 1.63 -9.59 -31.43
N ASP A 650 1.04 -8.43 -31.23
CA ASP A 650 -0.25 -8.04 -31.84
C ASP A 650 -0.17 -6.59 -32.34
N PRO A 651 -0.28 -6.34 -33.66
CA PRO A 651 -0.33 -4.99 -34.20
C PRO A 651 -1.42 -4.10 -33.57
N ASN A 652 -2.54 -4.69 -33.13
CA ASN A 652 -3.63 -3.95 -32.48
C ASN A 652 -3.31 -3.56 -31.03
N GLN A 653 -2.20 -4.04 -30.46
CA GLN A 653 -1.72 -3.71 -29.11
C GLN A 653 -0.56 -2.71 -29.09
N ALA A 654 -0.22 -2.10 -30.24
CA ALA A 654 0.82 -1.09 -30.30
C ALA A 654 0.38 0.20 -29.58
N ILE A 655 0.78 0.35 -28.32
CA ILE A 655 0.38 1.50 -27.46
C ILE A 655 1.55 2.43 -27.12
N TYR A 656 2.79 2.02 -27.40
CA TYR A 656 3.99 2.82 -27.14
C TYR A 656 4.38 3.78 -28.27
N GLY A 657 3.43 4.13 -29.15
CA GLY A 657 3.65 5.08 -30.26
C GLY A 657 4.20 6.44 -29.84
N PHE A 658 3.82 6.95 -28.66
CA PHE A 658 4.35 8.19 -28.11
C PHE A 658 5.83 8.12 -27.71
N ARG A 659 6.42 6.92 -27.61
CA ARG A 659 7.86 6.68 -27.39
C ARG A 659 8.58 6.24 -28.66
N GLY A 660 7.91 6.27 -29.82
CA GLY A 660 8.48 5.86 -31.11
C GLY A 660 8.24 4.39 -31.49
N GLY A 661 7.51 3.61 -30.68
CA GLY A 661 7.12 2.24 -31.03
C GLY A 661 6.15 2.22 -32.22
N ASP A 662 6.36 1.35 -33.21
CA ASP A 662 5.59 1.39 -34.45
C ASP A 662 5.26 0.00 -35.00
N SER A 663 3.96 -0.28 -35.14
CA SER A 663 3.46 -1.52 -35.74
C SER A 663 3.92 -1.73 -37.19
N LYS A 664 4.43 -0.70 -37.89
CA LYS A 664 5.01 -0.86 -39.23
C LYS A 664 6.08 -1.97 -39.30
N PHE A 665 6.81 -2.20 -38.21
CA PHE A 665 7.86 -3.23 -38.18
C PHE A 665 7.30 -4.65 -38.32
N PHE A 666 6.03 -4.89 -38.00
CA PHE A 666 5.36 -6.16 -38.35
C PHE A 666 5.24 -6.36 -39.86
N ASN A 667 4.86 -5.30 -40.58
CA ASN A 667 4.73 -5.36 -42.03
C ASN A 667 6.12 -5.49 -42.68
N ASN A 668 7.11 -4.79 -42.14
CA ASN A 668 8.49 -4.87 -42.62
C ASN A 668 9.09 -6.25 -42.38
N PHE A 669 8.73 -6.96 -41.30
CA PHE A 669 9.25 -8.30 -41.02
C PHE A 669 9.08 -9.26 -42.22
N SER A 670 7.92 -9.24 -42.86
CA SER A 670 7.65 -10.06 -44.05
C SER A 670 8.40 -9.61 -45.30
N GLN A 671 8.81 -8.33 -45.36
CA GLN A 671 9.66 -7.79 -46.43
C GLN A 671 11.13 -8.11 -46.20
N ASP A 672 11.57 -8.06 -44.94
CA ASP A 672 12.94 -8.33 -44.50
C ASP A 672 13.31 -9.80 -44.59
N TYR A 673 12.35 -10.67 -44.29
CA TYR A 673 12.52 -12.11 -44.17
C TYR A 673 11.54 -12.80 -45.15
N PRO A 674 11.89 -12.93 -46.44
CA PRO A 674 10.98 -13.45 -47.46
C PRO A 674 10.48 -14.87 -47.21
N ASN A 675 11.23 -15.65 -46.42
CA ASN A 675 10.90 -17.02 -46.05
C ASN A 675 10.16 -17.12 -44.70
N VAL A 676 9.62 -16.01 -44.18
CA VAL A 676 8.88 -16.00 -42.92
C VAL A 676 7.65 -16.88 -42.99
N ASN A 677 7.46 -17.70 -41.96
CA ASN A 677 6.18 -18.35 -41.71
C ASN A 677 5.36 -17.49 -40.74
N ILE A 678 4.11 -17.19 -41.08
CA ILE A 678 3.22 -16.38 -40.24
C ILE A 678 2.13 -17.28 -39.65
N ILE A 679 2.05 -17.31 -38.31
CA ILE A 679 1.02 -18.08 -37.59
C ILE A 679 0.12 -17.13 -36.80
N ASN A 680 -1.19 -17.31 -36.96
CA ASN A 680 -2.22 -16.55 -36.24
C ASN A 680 -2.78 -17.37 -35.07
N LEU A 681 -2.60 -16.90 -33.84
CA LEU A 681 -3.25 -17.47 -32.66
C LEU A 681 -4.65 -16.88 -32.50
N LYS A 682 -5.67 -17.63 -32.93
CA LYS A 682 -7.06 -17.15 -32.95
C LYS A 682 -7.78 -17.28 -31.61
N ASN A 683 -7.37 -18.21 -30.76
CA ASN A 683 -8.11 -18.56 -29.55
C ASN A 683 -7.73 -17.64 -28.37
N ASN A 684 -8.72 -17.05 -27.69
CA ASN A 684 -8.55 -16.34 -26.43
C ASN A 684 -8.96 -17.23 -25.26
N TYR A 685 -8.04 -17.39 -24.31
CA TYR A 685 -8.19 -18.21 -23.10
C TYR A 685 -8.42 -17.39 -21.83
N ARG A 686 -8.25 -16.08 -21.91
CA ARG A 686 -8.25 -15.17 -20.75
C ARG A 686 -9.64 -14.64 -20.42
N CYS A 687 -10.41 -14.28 -21.44
CA CYS A 687 -11.62 -13.48 -21.29
C CYS A 687 -12.88 -14.28 -21.64
N ALA A 688 -13.99 -13.91 -21.01
CA ALA A 688 -15.31 -14.40 -21.38
C ALA A 688 -15.71 -13.97 -22.79
N LYS A 689 -16.62 -14.72 -23.41
CA LYS A 689 -17.14 -14.45 -24.76
C LYS A 689 -17.62 -13.01 -24.96
N SER A 690 -18.35 -12.45 -23.99
CA SER A 690 -18.87 -11.07 -24.06
C SER A 690 -17.76 -10.01 -24.18
N ILE A 691 -16.67 -10.15 -23.42
CA ILE A 691 -15.51 -9.25 -23.48
C ILE A 691 -14.78 -9.38 -24.82
N VAL A 692 -14.62 -10.61 -25.33
CA VAL A 692 -13.97 -10.84 -26.63
C VAL A 692 -14.79 -10.24 -27.77
N GLU A 693 -16.11 -10.43 -27.77
CA GLU A 693 -17.01 -9.86 -28.77
C GLU A 693 -16.98 -8.32 -28.75
N ALA A 694 -17.01 -7.69 -27.57
CA ALA A 694 -16.90 -6.24 -27.46
C ALA A 694 -15.53 -5.72 -27.92
N SER A 695 -14.45 -6.44 -27.62
CA SER A 695 -13.12 -6.11 -28.10
C SER A 695 -13.05 -6.17 -29.63
N ASN A 696 -13.56 -7.25 -30.24
CA ASN A 696 -13.63 -7.42 -31.69
C ASN A 696 -14.43 -6.31 -32.38
N GLN A 697 -15.55 -5.89 -31.78
CA GLN A 697 -16.35 -4.76 -32.27
C GLN A 697 -15.57 -3.44 -32.23
N LEU A 698 -14.83 -3.19 -31.13
CA LEU A 698 -14.04 -1.96 -30.96
C LEU A 698 -12.90 -1.86 -31.98
N ILE A 699 -12.14 -2.95 -32.17
CA ILE A 699 -11.00 -3.01 -33.09
C ILE A 699 -11.42 -3.31 -34.54
N LYS A 700 -12.71 -3.59 -34.78
CA LYS A 700 -13.27 -4.00 -36.07
C LYS A 700 -12.53 -5.20 -36.67
N SER A 701 -12.27 -6.22 -35.86
CA SER A 701 -11.59 -7.45 -36.26
C SER A 701 -12.31 -8.67 -35.72
N ASP A 702 -12.56 -9.68 -36.56
CA ASP A 702 -13.20 -10.95 -36.17
C ASP A 702 -12.18 -12.07 -35.90
N ASN A 703 -10.92 -11.70 -35.66
CA ASN A 703 -9.81 -12.67 -35.61
C ASN A 703 -9.64 -13.38 -34.26
N ILE A 704 -10.29 -12.89 -33.19
CA ILE A 704 -10.16 -13.44 -31.84
C ILE A 704 -11.43 -14.21 -31.46
N ILE A 705 -11.27 -15.48 -31.09
CA ILE A 705 -12.34 -16.42 -30.76
C ILE A 705 -12.23 -16.81 -29.29
N ALA A 706 -13.26 -16.52 -28.49
CA ALA A 706 -13.30 -16.93 -27.09
C ALA A 706 -13.42 -18.46 -26.95
N ARG A 707 -12.51 -19.08 -26.19
CA ARG A 707 -12.64 -20.50 -25.82
C ARG A 707 -13.47 -20.71 -24.56
N ASN A 708 -13.53 -19.70 -23.69
CA ASN A 708 -14.38 -19.75 -22.51
C ASN A 708 -15.82 -19.34 -22.88
N LEU A 709 -16.67 -20.35 -23.05
CA LEU A 709 -18.09 -20.19 -23.42
C LEU A 709 -19.02 -20.14 -22.20
N SER A 710 -18.53 -20.32 -20.98
CA SER A 710 -19.38 -20.55 -19.79
C SER A 710 -19.95 -19.26 -19.18
N SER A 711 -19.39 -18.09 -19.48
CA SER A 711 -19.84 -16.81 -18.90
C SER A 711 -20.88 -16.11 -19.79
N LYS A 712 -22.08 -15.91 -19.23
CA LYS A 712 -23.15 -15.04 -19.77
C LYS A 712 -23.06 -13.60 -19.22
N GLU A 713 -21.94 -13.22 -18.62
CA GLU A 713 -21.81 -11.92 -17.95
C GLU A 713 -21.81 -10.78 -18.96
N ARG A 714 -22.59 -9.74 -18.68
CA ARG A 714 -22.68 -8.55 -19.52
C ARG A 714 -21.63 -7.53 -19.10
N ILE A 715 -21.06 -6.83 -20.08
CA ILE A 715 -20.21 -5.67 -19.81
C ILE A 715 -21.11 -4.53 -19.33
N THR A 716 -20.78 -3.97 -18.17
CA THR A 716 -21.51 -2.86 -17.57
C THR A 716 -20.77 -1.55 -17.82
N ILE A 717 -21.51 -0.53 -18.28
CA ILE A 717 -21.00 0.84 -18.42
C ILE A 717 -21.76 1.70 -17.39
N HIS A 718 -21.02 2.41 -16.55
CA HIS A 718 -21.56 3.33 -15.56
C HIS A 718 -21.07 4.74 -15.85
N THR A 719 -22.00 5.70 -15.88
CA THR A 719 -21.69 7.12 -16.03
C THR A 719 -21.94 7.82 -14.70
N ALA A 720 -20.89 8.39 -14.11
CA ALA A 720 -20.97 9.15 -12.88
C ALA A 720 -20.97 10.66 -13.15
N PRO A 721 -21.63 11.48 -12.31
CA PRO A 721 -21.67 12.93 -12.49
C PRO A 721 -20.36 13.64 -12.10
N THR A 722 -19.50 12.98 -11.31
CA THR A 722 -18.20 13.50 -10.85
C THR A 722 -17.18 12.36 -10.71
N ASP A 723 -15.90 12.70 -10.76
CA ASP A 723 -14.78 11.76 -10.56
C ASP A 723 -14.87 11.04 -9.19
N LYS A 724 -15.31 11.76 -8.14
CA LYS A 724 -15.53 11.18 -6.80
C LYS A 724 -16.63 10.12 -6.82
N ALA A 725 -17.73 10.37 -7.54
CA ALA A 725 -18.82 9.41 -7.67
C ALA A 725 -18.42 8.19 -8.52
N GLU A 726 -17.55 8.37 -9.52
CA GLU A 726 -16.97 7.26 -10.28
C GLU A 726 -16.12 6.37 -9.37
N ALA A 727 -15.23 6.95 -8.56
CA ALA A 727 -14.40 6.22 -7.61
C ALA A 727 -15.24 5.45 -6.57
N GLU A 728 -16.26 6.10 -5.98
CA GLU A 728 -17.19 5.45 -5.04
C GLU A 728 -17.94 4.27 -5.68
N PHE A 729 -18.32 4.38 -6.96
CA PHE A 729 -18.92 3.27 -7.70
C PHE A 729 -17.95 2.11 -7.88
N VAL A 730 -16.69 2.39 -8.26
CA VAL A 730 -15.66 1.34 -8.43
C VAL A 730 -15.41 0.59 -7.12
N VAL A 731 -15.25 1.31 -6.01
CA VAL A 731 -15.09 0.71 -4.68
C VAL A 731 -16.29 -0.17 -4.35
N SER A 732 -17.51 0.36 -4.50
CA SER A 732 -18.74 -0.40 -4.24
C SER A 732 -18.84 -1.66 -5.12
N ALA A 733 -18.42 -1.61 -6.38
CA ALA A 733 -18.47 -2.75 -7.29
C ALA A 733 -17.50 -3.86 -6.87
N ILE A 734 -16.25 -3.50 -6.52
CA ILE A 734 -15.23 -4.45 -6.05
C ILE A 734 -15.69 -5.11 -4.75
N GLU A 735 -16.19 -4.32 -3.80
CA GLU A 735 -16.68 -4.83 -2.51
C GLU A 735 -17.82 -5.82 -2.65
N ASN A 736 -18.79 -5.52 -3.53
CA ASN A 736 -19.89 -6.42 -3.83
C ASN A 736 -19.40 -7.75 -4.44
N LEU A 737 -18.38 -7.71 -5.30
CA LEU A 737 -17.83 -8.90 -5.96
C LEU A 737 -16.92 -9.74 -5.05
N ILE A 738 -16.27 -9.14 -4.05
CA ILE A 738 -15.48 -9.85 -3.01
C ILE A 738 -16.38 -10.48 -1.94
N GLY A 739 -17.70 -10.28 -2.00
CA GLY A 739 -18.64 -10.82 -1.02
C GLY A 739 -18.64 -10.04 0.29
N GLY A 740 -18.48 -8.72 0.22
CA GLY A 740 -18.76 -7.82 1.35
C GLY A 740 -17.95 -8.09 2.61
N ASN A 741 -16.69 -8.54 2.48
CA ASN A 741 -15.82 -8.86 3.61
C ASN A 741 -14.63 -7.90 3.82
N SER A 742 -14.65 -6.71 3.22
CA SER A 742 -13.80 -5.59 3.65
C SER A 742 -14.56 -4.65 4.59
N PHE A 743 -13.79 -3.98 5.45
CA PHE A 743 -14.18 -3.05 6.53
C PHE A 743 -15.29 -2.03 6.20
N PHE A 744 -15.60 -1.78 4.93
CA PHE A 744 -16.54 -0.76 4.46
C PHE A 744 -17.94 -1.32 4.11
N SER A 745 -18.03 -2.61 3.77
CA SER A 745 -19.24 -3.21 3.19
C SER A 745 -20.30 -3.54 4.24
N MET A 746 -19.90 -3.79 5.48
CA MET A 746 -20.83 -4.10 6.59
C MET A 746 -21.49 -2.85 7.19
N ASP A 747 -20.90 -1.65 7.01
CA ASP A 747 -21.47 -0.41 7.55
C ASP A 747 -22.62 0.16 6.71
N SER A 748 -22.76 -0.25 5.45
CA SER A 748 -23.75 0.34 4.54
C SER A 748 -25.05 -0.47 4.35
N GLN A 749 -25.23 -1.62 5.02
CA GLN A 749 -26.36 -2.55 4.82
C GLN A 749 -26.61 -2.91 3.33
N ARG A 750 -25.57 -3.07 2.50
CA ARG A 750 -25.73 -3.27 1.05
C ARG A 750 -25.52 -4.70 0.54
N ALA A 751 -25.19 -5.69 1.37
CA ALA A 751 -25.02 -7.07 0.89
C ALA A 751 -25.42 -8.14 1.92
N ASP A 752 -26.18 -9.14 1.46
CA ASP A 752 -26.48 -10.37 2.20
C ASP A 752 -25.26 -11.30 2.18
N GLY A 753 -24.75 -11.63 3.38
CA GLY A 753 -23.56 -12.44 3.57
C GLY A 753 -23.64 -13.84 2.95
N GLN A 754 -23.07 -14.00 1.76
CA GLN A 754 -22.71 -15.29 1.17
C GLN A 754 -21.23 -15.28 0.77
N MET A 755 -20.56 -16.42 0.93
CA MET A 755 -19.15 -16.61 0.51
C MET A 755 -18.98 -16.23 -0.96
N ALA A 756 -17.99 -15.40 -1.26
CA ALA A 756 -17.65 -15.03 -2.64
C ALA A 756 -16.39 -15.72 -3.15
N ASP A 757 -16.35 -15.86 -4.47
CA ASP A 757 -15.33 -16.57 -5.24
C ASP A 757 -14.11 -15.70 -5.63
N PHE A 758 -14.05 -14.41 -5.22
CA PHE A 758 -13.02 -13.46 -5.62
C PHE A 758 -12.33 -12.75 -4.44
N SER A 759 -11.04 -12.45 -4.58
CA SER A 759 -10.19 -11.73 -3.63
C SER A 759 -9.71 -10.39 -4.22
N PHE A 760 -9.19 -9.47 -3.40
CA PHE A 760 -8.61 -8.21 -3.92
C PHE A 760 -7.54 -8.39 -5.00
N GLY A 761 -6.79 -9.50 -4.94
CA GLY A 761 -5.77 -9.82 -5.95
C GLY A 761 -6.35 -10.14 -7.34
N ASP A 762 -7.66 -10.40 -7.43
CA ASP A 762 -8.36 -10.71 -8.67
C ASP A 762 -8.90 -9.46 -9.39
N PHE A 763 -8.78 -8.28 -8.76
CA PHE A 763 -9.25 -7.01 -9.32
C PHE A 763 -8.08 -6.11 -9.75
N ALA A 764 -8.29 -5.36 -10.84
CA ALA A 764 -7.38 -4.31 -11.28
C ALA A 764 -8.18 -3.11 -11.79
N ILE A 765 -7.78 -1.92 -11.39
CA ILE A 765 -8.36 -0.65 -11.87
C ILE A 765 -7.41 -0.08 -12.91
N LEU A 766 -7.92 0.14 -14.12
CA LEU A 766 -7.16 0.70 -15.24
C LEU A 766 -7.66 2.11 -15.53
N TYR A 767 -6.74 3.08 -15.55
CA TYR A 767 -7.02 4.49 -15.82
C TYR A 767 -6.03 5.05 -16.84
N ARG A 768 -6.42 6.12 -17.55
CA ARG A 768 -5.64 6.68 -18.67
C ARG A 768 -4.42 7.49 -18.23
N THR A 769 -4.49 8.18 -17.10
CA THR A 769 -3.44 9.08 -16.58
C THR A 769 -3.28 8.92 -15.07
N SER A 770 -2.08 9.17 -14.54
CA SER A 770 -1.79 9.05 -13.10
C SER A 770 -2.54 10.06 -12.23
N ALA A 771 -3.03 11.17 -12.80
CA ALA A 771 -3.85 12.14 -12.08
C ALA A 771 -5.17 11.52 -11.59
N ALA A 772 -5.72 10.53 -12.30
CA ALA A 772 -6.91 9.79 -11.87
C ALA A 772 -6.65 8.93 -10.61
N LYS A 773 -5.39 8.56 -10.33
CA LYS A 773 -4.99 7.81 -9.13
C LYS A 773 -5.14 8.60 -7.84
N THR A 774 -5.21 9.93 -7.90
CA THR A 774 -5.44 10.76 -6.71
C THR A 774 -6.88 10.64 -6.21
N TYR A 775 -7.81 10.21 -7.07
CA TYR A 775 -9.24 10.13 -6.81
C TYR A 775 -9.75 8.70 -6.58
N CYS A 776 -9.04 7.68 -7.06
CA CYS A 776 -9.28 6.25 -6.83
C CYS A 776 -8.31 5.72 -5.77
#